data_AF-A0A2M9IDK9-F1
#
_entry.id   AF-A0A2M9IDK9-F1
#
_cell.length_a   1.000
_cell.length_b   1.000
_cell.length_c   1.000
_cell.angle_alpha   90.00
_cell.angle_beta   90.00
_cell.angle_gamma   90.00
#
_symmetry.space_group_name_H-M   'P 1'
#
loop_
_entity.id
_entity.type
_entity.pdbx_description
1 polymer ?
#
loop_
_entity_poly.entity_id
_entity_poly.type
_entity_poly.pdbx_seq_one_letter_code
_entity_poly.pdbx_strand_id
1 'polypeptide(L)'
;MWDDAFPSFLIGLREGLEGGLIVSILVATLVRAGAKSRLPQVWTGVLAAIALAMSFGAVLTFTAASLSATAQEAFGGALSVVAVAFVTAMVFWMRRSARSLSGEIKEKVTGALGMGAGVLILTSFLAVGREGLETALFLWTTARAAGESVGPLTGAGIGLVLAAGLCWGLYRRVLKINLTKFFTATGAVLIVIAAGVLGYGLRDLQEGGALPGKAAYAVDLGGSVDAGAWYSTLVQGVLNLTPTMTWLQVIGYAGYLAVVMTLFVRGVRTTKPAPAAPPRATTSEAGTPAASRTRASSRTRPAWVVPVAVVAVPAVVAGLVVALGRPKPAGARTVAVSETECGKGFTAPRPGRQTFQMRNTGSKTSEVYLIDPATNAVYGEIEGLAPGTTRDLVATVAGGSYAWRCVPTGGTAVTSRAVRVGGGAGATAVVPVSEQDLATPLEEYQRYVERGLATLVAQTGRLNADIQGGDLTAARTDWLTAHRTYSSLGAAYGTFEDFDRKINGRPDGLPGGVDDRGFTGFHRIEYGLWHGQSADRLEAPAQQLAADAAGLLKAFPTQAFDPGDLPLRAHEILENTLQFELTGQADQGSGTELATADANLAGTQELLTVLEPLLTSRAPHLLPAVDAGTARLRGLLDAAHHGNAWTPVNRLDALTRARLDGATGQLLEDLAPVPDLLEIRKSA
;
A
#
# COMPACT_ATOMS: atom_id res chain seq x y z
N MET A 1 19.27 1.22 0.31
CA MET A 1 19.26 0.10 1.31
C MET A 1 19.43 0.61 2.74
N TRP A 2 20.32 1.57 3.03
CA TRP A 2 20.40 2.20 4.35
C TRP A 2 19.27 3.20 4.63
N ASP A 3 18.70 3.75 3.57
CA ASP A 3 17.68 4.81 3.57
C ASP A 3 16.39 4.39 4.28
N ASP A 4 15.87 3.20 3.99
CA ASP A 4 14.66 2.63 4.62
C ASP A 4 14.95 1.85 5.92
N ALA A 5 16.23 1.55 6.16
CA ALA A 5 16.66 0.78 7.34
C ALA A 5 16.91 1.67 8.56
N PHE A 6 17.27 2.94 8.36
CA PHE A 6 17.67 3.84 9.44
C PHE A 6 16.56 4.13 10.47
N PRO A 7 15.29 4.38 10.07
CA PRO A 7 14.21 4.59 11.04
C PRO A 7 13.98 3.37 11.94
N SER A 8 13.89 2.19 11.33
CA SER A 8 13.72 0.93 12.05
C SER A 8 14.95 0.55 12.88
N PHE A 9 16.16 0.93 12.46
CA PHE A 9 17.37 0.82 13.27
C PHE A 9 17.28 1.65 14.56
N LEU A 10 16.85 2.91 14.48
CA LEU A 10 16.70 3.74 15.67
C LEU A 10 15.61 3.21 16.61
N ILE A 11 14.50 2.70 16.06
CA ILE A 11 13.44 2.03 16.82
C ILE A 11 14.01 0.79 17.52
N GLY A 12 14.61 -0.15 16.78
CA GLY A 12 15.19 -1.36 17.35
C GLY A 12 16.28 -1.09 18.39
N LEU A 13 17.11 -0.08 18.15
CA LEU A 13 18.15 0.35 19.10
C LEU A 13 17.56 0.91 20.39
N ARG A 14 16.54 1.76 20.29
CA ARG A 14 15.90 2.38 21.46
C ARG A 14 15.13 1.37 22.28
N GLU A 15 14.16 0.70 21.66
CA GLU A 15 13.25 -0.20 22.38
C GLU A 15 14.04 -1.42 22.92
N GLY A 16 15.05 -1.87 22.16
CA GLY A 16 16.01 -2.86 22.63
C GLY A 16 16.83 -2.41 23.84
N LEU A 17 17.23 -1.14 23.90
CA LEU A 17 17.94 -0.57 25.05
C LEU A 17 17.02 -0.42 26.27
N GLU A 18 15.77 -0.04 26.07
CA GLU A 18 14.79 0.14 27.15
C GLU A 18 14.44 -1.21 27.81
N GLY A 19 14.02 -2.19 27.01
CA GLY A 19 13.77 -3.55 27.50
C GLY A 19 15.05 -4.20 28.05
N GLY A 20 16.17 -4.03 27.34
CA GLY A 20 17.46 -4.58 27.70
C GLY A 20 18.04 -4.01 29.00
N LEU A 21 17.79 -2.73 29.31
CA LEU A 21 18.23 -2.09 30.54
C LEU A 21 17.48 -2.63 31.75
N ILE A 22 16.16 -2.84 31.65
CA ILE A 22 15.35 -3.44 32.71
C ILE A 22 15.83 -4.87 32.99
N VAL A 23 16.02 -5.67 31.94
CA VAL A 23 16.57 -7.03 32.06
C VAL A 23 17.96 -7.01 32.66
N SER A 24 18.83 -6.09 32.24
CA SER A 24 20.20 -5.97 32.78
C SER A 24 20.21 -5.60 34.26
N ILE A 25 19.26 -4.77 34.71
CA ILE A 25 19.10 -4.44 36.13
C ILE A 25 18.63 -5.67 36.91
N LEU A 26 17.62 -6.39 36.43
CA LEU A 26 17.12 -7.62 37.08
C LEU A 26 18.20 -8.71 37.16
N VAL A 27 18.98 -8.88 36.09
CA VAL A 27 20.13 -9.80 36.07
C VAL A 27 21.22 -9.32 37.04
N ALA A 28 21.55 -8.03 37.05
CA ALA A 28 22.56 -7.48 37.94
C ALA A 28 22.17 -7.60 39.43
N THR A 29 20.90 -7.45 39.77
CA THR A 29 20.41 -7.59 41.15
C THR A 29 20.42 -9.04 41.61
N LEU A 30 19.97 -9.98 40.76
CA LEU A 30 20.04 -11.42 41.06
C LEU A 30 21.48 -11.91 41.19
N VAL A 31 22.38 -11.45 40.33
CA VAL A 31 23.81 -11.82 40.40
C VAL A 31 24.48 -11.23 41.64
N ARG A 32 24.21 -9.96 41.99
CA ARG A 32 24.75 -9.32 43.21
C ARG A 32 24.20 -9.95 44.49
N ALA A 33 22.97 -10.44 44.48
CA ALA A 33 22.35 -11.15 45.58
C ALA A 33 22.74 -12.65 45.66
N GLY A 34 23.63 -13.13 44.78
CA GLY A 34 24.07 -14.53 44.75
C GLY A 34 23.03 -15.53 44.20
N ALA A 35 21.86 -15.06 43.77
CA ALA A 35 20.73 -15.88 43.32
C ALA A 35 20.79 -16.25 41.83
N LYS A 36 21.96 -16.67 41.33
CA LYS A 36 22.17 -17.00 39.90
C LYS A 36 21.27 -18.14 39.40
N SER A 37 20.85 -19.04 40.28
CA SER A 37 19.89 -20.12 39.97
C SER A 37 18.50 -19.62 39.57
N ARG A 38 18.19 -18.34 39.82
CA ARG A 38 16.92 -17.71 39.45
C ARG A 38 16.96 -16.95 38.11
N LEU A 39 18.09 -16.99 37.39
CA LEU A 39 18.23 -16.36 36.07
C LEU A 39 17.36 -17.01 34.97
N PRO A 40 17.17 -18.35 34.91
CA PRO A 40 16.30 -18.96 33.91
C PRO A 40 14.88 -18.40 33.92
N GLN A 41 14.34 -18.04 35.09
CA GLN A 41 13.02 -17.46 35.27
C GLN A 41 12.89 -16.10 34.58
N VAL A 42 13.93 -15.26 34.66
CA VAL A 42 13.97 -13.99 33.92
C VAL A 42 13.94 -14.26 32.42
N TRP A 43 14.77 -15.18 31.93
CA TRP A 43 14.82 -15.54 30.51
C TRP A 43 13.52 -16.17 30.00
N THR A 44 12.81 -16.95 30.83
CA THR A 44 11.48 -17.47 30.49
C THR A 44 10.49 -16.33 30.27
N GLY A 45 10.49 -15.31 31.13
CA GLY A 45 9.65 -14.12 30.96
C GLY A 45 10.02 -13.33 29.69
N VAL A 46 11.31 -13.14 29.43
CA VAL A 46 11.83 -12.47 28.23
C VAL A 46 11.43 -13.21 26.94
N LEU A 47 11.63 -14.53 26.88
CA LEU A 47 11.27 -15.33 25.71
C LEU A 47 9.75 -15.36 25.47
N ALA A 48 8.95 -15.42 26.53
CA ALA A 48 7.50 -15.32 26.42
C ALA A 48 7.04 -13.95 25.88
N ALA A 49 7.70 -12.87 26.30
CA ALA A 49 7.44 -11.52 25.79
C ALA A 49 7.80 -11.36 24.31
N ILE A 50 8.94 -11.90 23.89
CA ILE A 50 9.36 -11.91 22.48
C ILE A 50 8.36 -12.72 21.62
N ALA A 51 7.93 -13.88 22.10
CA ALA A 51 6.92 -14.68 21.42
C ALA A 51 5.59 -13.94 21.27
N LEU A 52 5.15 -13.21 22.30
CA LEU A 52 3.97 -12.36 22.24
C LEU A 52 4.12 -11.25 21.20
N ALA A 53 5.25 -10.54 21.20
CA ALA A 53 5.53 -9.46 20.25
C ALA A 53 5.55 -9.95 18.80
N MET A 54 6.20 -11.09 18.52
CA MET A 54 6.19 -11.71 17.19
C MET A 54 4.79 -12.15 16.78
N SER A 55 4.02 -12.73 17.72
CA SER A 55 2.63 -13.16 17.45
C SER A 55 1.73 -11.96 17.15
N PHE A 56 1.90 -10.86 17.88
CA PHE A 56 1.17 -9.62 17.65
C PHE A 56 1.49 -9.01 16.28
N GLY A 57 2.77 -8.92 15.91
CA GLY A 57 3.17 -8.46 14.57
C GLY A 57 2.65 -9.37 13.45
N ALA A 58 2.63 -10.69 13.66
CA ALA A 58 2.05 -11.65 12.73
C ALA A 58 0.53 -11.42 12.56
N VAL A 59 -0.21 -11.28 13.67
CA VAL A 59 -1.65 -10.99 13.65
C VAL A 59 -1.93 -9.70 12.87
N LEU A 60 -1.21 -8.61 13.15
CA LEU A 60 -1.38 -7.35 12.41
C LEU A 60 -1.16 -7.54 10.90
N THR A 61 -0.13 -8.29 10.52
CA THR A 61 0.22 -8.55 9.11
C THR A 61 -0.84 -9.40 8.41
N PHE A 62 -1.27 -10.50 9.04
CA PHE A 62 -2.26 -11.41 8.44
C PHE A 62 -3.68 -10.84 8.44
N THR A 63 -4.05 -10.07 9.46
CA THR A 63 -5.32 -9.34 9.49
C THR A 63 -5.36 -8.31 8.36
N ALA A 64 -4.31 -7.50 8.20
CA ALA A 64 -4.25 -6.54 7.11
C ALA A 64 -4.30 -7.20 5.73
N ALA A 65 -3.60 -8.33 5.53
CA ALA A 65 -3.60 -9.07 4.27
C ALA A 65 -4.95 -9.75 3.93
N SER A 66 -5.89 -9.81 4.88
CA SER A 66 -7.23 -10.38 4.67
C SER A 66 -8.31 -9.32 4.44
N LEU A 67 -7.95 -8.04 4.41
CA LEU A 67 -8.85 -6.92 4.16
C LEU A 67 -8.87 -6.55 2.67
N SER A 68 -9.94 -5.91 2.21
CA SER A 68 -9.96 -5.29 0.87
C SER A 68 -8.91 -4.18 0.78
N ALA A 69 -8.44 -3.82 -0.43
CA ALA A 69 -7.40 -2.81 -0.64
C ALA A 69 -7.72 -1.49 0.10
N THR A 70 -8.94 -0.98 -0.05
CA THR A 70 -9.40 0.25 0.63
C THR A 70 -9.41 0.12 2.16
N ALA A 71 -9.86 -1.02 2.68
CA ALA A 71 -9.88 -1.27 4.13
C ALA A 71 -8.46 -1.48 4.68
N GLN A 72 -7.55 -2.02 3.86
CA GLN A 72 -6.14 -2.20 4.20
C GLN A 72 -5.42 -0.86 4.32
N GLU A 73 -5.66 0.07 3.39
CA GLU A 73 -5.12 1.44 3.41
C GLU A 73 -5.67 2.21 4.62
N ALA A 74 -6.99 2.20 4.84
CA ALA A 74 -7.59 2.85 6.00
C ALA A 74 -7.07 2.27 7.34
N PHE A 75 -6.87 0.96 7.41
CA PHE A 75 -6.32 0.27 8.57
C PHE A 75 -4.85 0.63 8.82
N GLY A 76 -4.02 0.68 7.77
CA GLY A 76 -2.63 1.10 7.83
C GLY A 76 -2.47 2.56 8.27
N GLY A 77 -3.30 3.45 7.72
CA GLY A 77 -3.33 4.86 8.07
C GLY A 77 -3.77 5.10 9.52
N ALA A 78 -4.82 4.42 9.99
CA ALA A 78 -5.28 4.53 11.38
C ALA A 78 -4.21 4.06 12.38
N LEU A 79 -3.55 2.93 12.09
CA LEU A 79 -2.47 2.43 12.94
C LEU A 79 -1.25 3.36 12.95
N SER A 80 -0.96 4.03 11.83
CA SER A 80 0.11 5.03 11.76
C SER A 80 -0.16 6.25 12.63
N VAL A 81 -1.41 6.74 12.69
CA VAL A 81 -1.81 7.81 13.61
C VAL A 81 -1.68 7.38 15.08
N VAL A 82 -2.15 6.18 15.40
CA VAL A 82 -2.00 5.61 16.76
C VAL A 82 -0.53 5.49 17.13
N ALA A 83 0.30 4.97 16.23
CA ALA A 83 1.75 4.87 16.43
C ALA A 83 2.37 6.24 16.72
N VAL A 84 2.06 7.28 15.95
CA VAL A 84 2.61 8.63 16.18
C VAL A 84 2.21 9.18 17.56
N ALA A 85 0.96 8.97 17.99
CA ALA A 85 0.51 9.37 19.33
C ALA A 85 1.31 8.66 20.44
N PHE A 86 1.53 7.35 20.29
CA PHE A 86 2.35 6.55 21.23
C PHE A 86 3.81 7.00 21.24
N VAL A 87 4.45 7.18 20.07
CA VAL A 87 5.84 7.69 19.97
C VAL A 87 5.96 9.03 20.67
N THR A 88 5.04 9.96 20.41
CA THR A 88 5.03 11.29 21.02
C THR A 88 4.95 11.19 22.54
N ALA A 89 3.97 10.44 23.05
CA ALA A 89 3.79 10.24 24.48
C ALA A 89 5.05 9.64 25.12
N MET A 90 5.67 8.66 24.46
CA MET A 90 6.86 7.99 24.99
C MET A 90 8.12 8.87 24.96
N VAL A 91 8.31 9.68 23.92
CA VAL A 91 9.43 10.64 23.84
C VAL A 91 9.39 11.63 25.02
N PHE A 92 8.20 12.11 25.39
CA PHE A 92 8.04 12.97 26.58
C PHE A 92 8.15 12.19 27.89
N TRP A 93 7.60 10.97 27.95
CA TRP A 93 7.66 10.10 29.14
C TRP A 93 9.10 9.73 29.49
N MET A 94 9.88 9.20 28.55
CA MET A 94 11.28 8.83 28.76
C MET A 94 12.14 10.01 29.19
N ARG A 95 11.91 11.18 28.62
CA ARG A 95 12.64 12.39 28.99
C ARG A 95 12.39 12.80 30.44
N ARG A 96 11.21 12.48 30.98
CA ARG A 96 10.88 12.60 32.40
C ARG A 96 11.54 11.49 33.21
N SER A 97 11.45 10.25 32.76
CA SER A 97 11.96 9.05 33.44
C SER A 97 13.49 8.96 33.52
N ALA A 98 14.22 9.43 32.49
CA ALA A 98 15.69 9.46 32.47
C ALA A 98 16.31 10.29 33.61
N ARG A 99 15.51 11.14 34.29
CA ARG A 99 15.91 11.95 35.44
C ARG A 99 15.66 11.27 36.80
N SER A 100 14.73 10.32 36.89
CA SER A 100 14.35 9.63 38.14
C SER A 100 14.77 8.15 38.20
N LEU A 101 15.19 7.57 37.06
CA LEU A 101 15.48 6.14 36.89
C LEU A 101 16.50 5.58 37.90
N SER A 102 17.45 6.39 38.35
CA SER A 102 18.48 5.95 39.30
C SER A 102 17.99 5.86 40.75
N GLY A 103 16.92 6.58 41.11
CA GLY A 103 16.36 6.63 42.47
C GLY A 103 15.32 5.55 42.74
N GLU A 104 14.30 5.46 41.87
CA GLU A 104 13.15 4.54 42.04
C GLU A 104 13.55 3.06 41.89
N ILE A 105 14.55 2.77 41.06
CA ILE A 105 15.04 1.40 40.85
C ILE A 105 15.80 0.90 42.09
N LYS A 106 16.46 1.80 42.83
CA LYS A 106 17.17 1.44 44.06
C LYS A 106 16.21 1.06 45.20
N GLU A 107 15.04 1.71 45.23
CA GLU A 107 14.02 1.54 46.27
C GLU A 107 13.10 0.32 46.02
N LYS A 108 12.73 0.05 44.76
CA LYS A 108 11.91 -1.10 44.37
C LYS A 108 12.68 -2.44 44.32
N VAL A 109 14.01 -2.40 44.13
CA VAL A 109 14.86 -3.60 44.10
C VAL A 109 15.06 -4.22 45.49
N THR A 110 15.09 -3.40 46.54
CA THR A 110 15.21 -3.89 47.93
C THR A 110 13.96 -4.66 48.41
N GLY A 111 12.77 -4.39 47.85
CA GLY A 111 11.54 -5.13 48.15
C GLY A 111 11.36 -6.44 47.36
N ALA A 112 12.08 -6.63 46.25
CA ALA A 112 11.84 -7.73 45.32
C ALA A 112 12.52 -9.06 45.68
N LEU A 113 13.47 -9.06 46.61
CA LEU A 113 14.20 -10.27 47.01
C LEU A 113 13.34 -11.26 47.83
N GLY A 114 12.15 -10.86 48.28
CA GLY A 114 11.17 -11.73 48.95
C GLY A 114 10.17 -12.46 48.04
N MET A 115 10.20 -12.22 46.71
CA MET A 115 9.14 -12.69 45.81
C MET A 115 9.44 -14.07 45.17
N GLY A 116 8.38 -14.86 44.95
CA GLY A 116 8.43 -16.21 44.37
C GLY A 116 8.77 -16.23 42.87
N ALA A 117 9.17 -17.40 42.36
CA ALA A 117 9.64 -17.59 40.98
C ALA A 117 8.67 -17.07 39.89
N GLY A 118 7.35 -17.18 40.11
CA GLY A 118 6.35 -16.68 39.18
C GLY A 118 6.33 -15.16 39.02
N VAL A 119 6.69 -14.42 40.07
CA VAL A 119 6.73 -12.95 40.00
C VAL A 119 7.91 -12.48 39.16
N LEU A 120 9.07 -13.14 39.24
CA LEU A 120 10.23 -12.81 38.39
C LEU A 120 9.94 -13.04 36.90
N ILE A 121 9.24 -14.13 36.58
CA ILE A 121 8.78 -14.42 35.20
C ILE A 121 7.82 -13.32 34.75
N LEU A 122 6.80 -13.02 35.56
CA LEU A 122 5.78 -12.04 35.22
C LEU A 122 6.34 -10.62 35.10
N THR A 123 7.22 -10.19 36.00
CA THR A 123 7.86 -8.86 35.95
C THR A 123 8.74 -8.73 34.72
N SER A 124 9.51 -9.76 34.37
CA SER A 124 10.35 -9.74 33.16
C SER A 124 9.50 -9.79 31.88
N PHE A 125 8.42 -10.57 31.89
CA PHE A 125 7.46 -10.65 30.79
C PHE A 125 6.71 -9.33 30.57
N LEU A 126 6.19 -8.70 31.63
CA LEU A 126 5.49 -7.42 31.50
C LEU A 126 6.43 -6.28 31.11
N ALA A 127 7.64 -6.28 31.66
CA ALA A 127 8.66 -5.29 31.32
C ALA A 127 9.07 -5.38 29.84
N VAL A 128 9.41 -6.57 29.35
CA VAL A 128 9.85 -6.74 27.95
C VAL A 128 8.67 -6.81 26.98
N GLY A 129 7.54 -7.33 27.42
CA GLY A 129 6.35 -7.53 26.57
C GLY A 129 5.72 -6.22 26.17
N ARG A 130 5.70 -5.23 27.05
CA ARG A 130 5.28 -3.86 26.70
C ARG A 130 6.17 -3.29 25.59
N GLU A 131 7.48 -3.23 25.82
CA GLU A 131 8.43 -2.69 24.84
C GLU A 131 8.41 -3.49 23.53
N GLY A 132 8.23 -4.81 23.61
CA GLY A 132 8.13 -5.70 22.46
C GLY A 132 6.86 -5.50 21.63
N LEU A 133 5.70 -5.28 22.26
CA LEU A 133 4.44 -4.96 21.57
C LEU A 133 4.51 -3.60 20.89
N GLU A 134 5.10 -2.61 21.57
CA GLU A 134 5.33 -1.28 21.02
C GLU A 134 6.31 -1.34 19.83
N THR A 135 7.43 -2.08 19.97
CA THR A 135 8.38 -2.35 18.87
C THR A 135 7.70 -3.01 17.68
N ALA A 136 6.88 -4.04 17.91
CA ALA A 136 6.17 -4.75 16.84
C ALA A 136 5.20 -3.82 16.10
N LEU A 137 4.47 -2.96 16.82
CA LEU A 137 3.57 -1.97 16.23
C LEU A 137 4.33 -0.95 15.38
N PHE A 138 5.42 -0.37 15.90
CA PHE A 138 6.20 0.65 15.19
C PHE A 138 6.95 0.10 13.99
N LEU A 139 7.53 -1.09 14.11
CA LEU A 139 8.19 -1.73 12.98
C LEU A 139 7.19 -2.10 11.89
N TRP A 140 5.98 -2.52 12.26
CA TRP A 140 4.93 -2.83 11.31
C TRP A 140 4.46 -1.59 10.54
N THR A 141 4.20 -0.47 11.23
CA THR A 141 3.78 0.78 10.57
C THR A 141 4.91 1.38 9.73
N THR A 142 6.16 1.34 10.22
CA THR A 142 7.33 1.83 9.46
C THR A 142 7.62 0.95 8.25
N ALA A 143 7.45 -0.37 8.36
CA ALA A 143 7.60 -1.27 7.24
C ALA A 143 6.54 -1.06 6.16
N ARG A 144 5.30 -0.73 6.54
CA ARG A 144 4.25 -0.34 5.59
C ARG A 144 4.58 0.96 4.86
N ALA A 145 5.05 1.96 5.60
CA ALA A 145 5.51 3.23 5.04
C ALA A 145 6.68 3.09 4.04
N ALA A 146 7.53 2.08 4.20
CA ALA A 146 8.71 1.85 3.38
C ALA A 146 8.49 0.90 2.18
N GLY A 147 7.25 0.46 1.91
CA GLY A 147 6.91 -0.39 0.76
C GLY A 147 7.54 -1.79 0.79
N GLU A 148 7.81 -2.38 -0.39
CA GLU A 148 8.37 -3.75 -0.55
C GLU A 148 9.86 -3.89 -0.15
N SER A 149 10.41 -2.96 0.63
CA SER A 149 11.82 -2.98 1.01
C SER A 149 12.11 -3.90 2.22
N VAL A 150 13.23 -4.64 2.19
CA VAL A 150 13.75 -5.39 3.35
C VAL A 150 14.53 -4.50 4.34
N GLY A 151 14.64 -3.21 4.05
CA GLY A 151 15.36 -2.20 4.84
C GLY A 151 14.88 -2.13 6.30
N PRO A 152 13.57 -1.97 6.56
CA PRO A 152 13.02 -1.87 7.92
C PRO A 152 13.39 -3.06 8.82
N LEU A 153 13.31 -4.29 8.30
CA LEU A 153 13.59 -5.51 9.06
C LEU A 153 15.09 -5.63 9.39
N THR A 154 15.95 -5.33 8.41
CA THR A 154 17.41 -5.37 8.58
C THR A 154 17.89 -4.27 9.52
N GLY A 155 17.37 -3.06 9.39
CA GLY A 155 17.62 -1.94 10.29
C GLY A 155 17.27 -2.27 11.73
N ALA A 156 16.04 -2.73 11.98
CA ALA A 156 15.59 -3.14 13.30
C ALA A 156 16.47 -4.22 13.93
N GLY A 157 16.85 -5.23 13.13
CA GLY A 157 17.75 -6.30 13.56
C GLY A 157 19.12 -5.76 14.01
N ILE A 158 19.73 -4.87 13.21
CA ILE A 158 21.01 -4.23 13.55
C ILE A 158 20.87 -3.39 14.83
N GLY A 159 19.76 -2.65 14.98
CA GLY A 159 19.47 -1.84 16.16
C GLY A 159 19.38 -2.67 17.42
N LEU A 160 18.62 -3.77 17.39
CA LEU A 160 18.47 -4.70 18.51
C LEU A 160 19.79 -5.39 18.89
N VAL A 161 20.60 -5.78 17.91
CA VAL A 161 21.94 -6.36 18.16
C VAL A 161 22.85 -5.34 18.84
N LEU A 162 22.86 -4.09 18.36
CA LEU A 162 23.67 -3.03 18.95
C LEU A 162 23.17 -2.66 20.36
N ALA A 163 21.86 -2.63 20.58
CA ALA A 163 21.25 -2.45 21.90
C ALA A 163 21.68 -3.55 22.88
N ALA A 164 21.62 -4.82 22.46
CA ALA A 164 22.07 -5.94 23.29
C ALA A 164 23.56 -5.82 23.65
N GLY A 165 24.41 -5.41 22.69
CA GLY A 165 25.83 -5.13 22.92
C GLY A 165 26.07 -3.99 23.92
N LEU A 166 25.32 -2.90 23.80
CA LEU A 166 25.38 -1.77 24.74
C LEU A 166 24.91 -2.14 26.15
N CYS A 167 23.80 -2.88 26.29
CA CYS A 167 23.31 -3.40 27.56
C CYS A 167 24.35 -4.32 28.23
N TRP A 168 25.00 -5.19 27.45
CA TRP A 168 26.08 -6.04 27.93
C TRP A 168 27.31 -5.22 28.38
N GLY A 169 27.68 -4.17 27.63
CA GLY A 169 28.77 -3.27 28.00
C GLY A 169 28.49 -2.44 29.27
N LEU A 170 27.24 -2.00 29.45
CA LEU A 170 26.76 -1.34 30.67
C LEU A 170 26.76 -2.29 31.87
N TYR A 171 26.33 -3.55 31.69
CA TYR A 171 26.40 -4.59 32.71
C TYR A 171 27.84 -4.84 33.18
N ARG A 172 28.82 -4.87 32.26
CA ARG A 172 30.25 -5.02 32.58
C ARG A 172 30.93 -3.75 33.10
N ARG A 173 30.20 -2.63 33.26
CA ARG A 173 30.71 -1.30 33.69
C ARG A 173 31.81 -0.71 32.77
N VAL A 174 31.88 -1.14 31.51
CA VAL A 174 32.90 -0.69 30.55
C VAL A 174 32.50 0.64 29.87
N LEU A 175 31.20 0.94 29.80
CA LEU A 175 30.67 2.13 29.12
C LEU A 175 30.10 3.16 30.11
N LYS A 176 30.57 4.42 30.04
CA LYS A 176 30.01 5.58 30.75
C LYS A 176 29.24 6.48 29.78
N ILE A 177 28.01 6.11 29.42
CA ILE A 177 27.18 6.86 28.48
C ILE A 177 26.27 7.83 29.26
N ASN A 178 26.21 9.10 28.83
CA ASN A 178 25.25 10.06 29.35
C ASN A 178 23.87 9.79 28.71
N LEU A 179 23.06 8.96 29.38
CA LEU A 179 21.74 8.54 28.92
C LEU A 179 20.83 9.73 28.58
N THR A 180 20.92 10.84 29.32
CA THR A 180 20.12 12.04 29.06
C THR A 180 20.46 12.66 27.70
N LYS A 181 21.75 12.76 27.34
CA LYS A 181 22.15 13.27 26.01
C LYS A 181 21.75 12.31 24.90
N PHE A 182 21.94 11.02 25.11
CA PHE A 182 21.57 9.97 24.16
C PHE A 182 20.07 10.02 23.84
N PHE A 183 19.20 9.97 24.86
CA PHE A 183 17.74 10.01 24.67
C PHE A 183 17.24 11.37 24.15
N THR A 184 17.94 12.47 24.43
CA THR A 184 17.57 13.77 23.86
C THR A 184 17.86 13.82 22.36
N ALA A 185 19.00 13.29 21.92
CA ALA A 185 19.37 13.25 20.50
C ALA A 185 18.48 12.27 19.72
N THR A 186 18.30 11.05 20.22
CA THR A 186 17.44 10.05 19.56
C THR A 186 15.97 10.47 19.59
N GLY A 187 15.50 11.11 20.68
CA GLY A 187 14.14 11.65 20.77
C GLY A 187 13.86 12.76 19.75
N ALA A 188 14.81 13.66 19.48
CA ALA A 188 14.65 14.69 18.46
C ALA A 188 14.52 14.07 17.05
N VAL A 189 15.36 13.08 16.73
CA VAL A 189 15.29 12.37 15.44
C VAL A 189 13.97 11.61 15.29
N LEU A 190 13.49 10.96 16.34
CA LEU A 190 12.20 10.25 16.31
C LEU A 190 11.00 11.18 16.11
N ILE A 191 11.06 12.42 16.59
CA ILE A 191 10.01 13.41 16.31
C ILE A 191 9.95 13.73 14.81
N VAL A 192 11.10 13.84 14.14
CA VAL A 192 11.15 14.08 12.69
C VAL A 192 10.60 12.87 11.92
N ILE A 193 10.99 11.65 12.29
CA ILE A 193 10.48 10.41 11.68
C ILE A 193 8.97 10.28 11.90
N ALA A 194 8.49 10.55 13.12
CA ALA A 194 7.07 10.49 13.45
C ALA A 194 6.23 11.51 12.64
N ALA A 195 6.81 12.66 12.28
CA ALA A 195 6.15 13.60 11.37
C ALA A 195 5.95 12.97 9.98
N GLY A 196 6.94 12.23 9.48
CA GLY A 196 6.86 11.46 8.23
C GLY A 196 5.83 10.34 8.28
N VAL A 197 5.84 9.53 9.33
CA VAL A 197 4.84 8.46 9.55
C VAL A 197 3.43 9.04 9.65
N LEU A 198 3.26 10.22 10.24
CA LEU A 198 1.98 10.92 10.28
C LEU A 198 1.55 11.37 8.87
N GLY A 199 2.45 11.96 8.09
CA GLY A 199 2.18 12.35 6.70
C GLY A 199 1.79 11.16 5.83
N TYR A 200 2.45 10.02 5.97
CA TYR A 200 2.08 8.78 5.30
C TYR A 200 0.74 8.23 5.79
N GLY A 201 0.52 8.16 7.11
CA GLY A 201 -0.74 7.67 7.66
C GLY A 201 -1.96 8.52 7.26
N LEU A 202 -1.78 9.83 7.11
CA LEU A 202 -2.81 10.72 6.59
C LEU A 202 -3.11 10.45 5.10
N ARG A 203 -2.10 10.06 4.30
CA ARG A 203 -2.28 9.66 2.91
C ARG A 203 -3.06 8.36 2.80
N ASP A 204 -2.66 7.33 3.54
CA ASP A 204 -3.34 6.03 3.56
C ASP A 204 -4.81 6.18 4.03
N LEU A 205 -5.08 7.09 4.97
CA LEU A 205 -6.45 7.44 5.36
C LEU A 205 -7.23 8.19 4.25
N GLN A 206 -6.54 8.96 3.40
CA GLN A 206 -7.14 9.60 2.23
C GLN A 206 -7.40 8.60 1.09
N GLU A 207 -6.50 7.62 0.89
CA GLU A 207 -6.64 6.55 -0.10
C GLU A 207 -7.75 5.57 0.28
N GLY A 208 -7.77 5.17 1.55
CA GLY A 208 -8.84 4.36 2.14
C GLY A 208 -10.19 5.08 2.30
N GLY A 209 -10.32 6.32 1.84
CA GLY A 209 -11.57 7.10 1.84
C GLY A 209 -12.04 7.59 3.21
N ALA A 210 -11.24 7.44 4.26
CA ALA A 210 -11.58 7.88 5.62
C ALA A 210 -11.38 9.39 5.81
N LEU A 211 -10.48 10.02 5.05
CA LEU A 211 -10.22 11.46 5.06
C LEU A 211 -10.37 12.07 3.65
N PRO A 212 -10.93 13.29 3.53
CA PRO A 212 -11.07 13.95 2.24
C PRO A 212 -9.73 14.51 1.72
N GLY A 213 -9.67 14.83 0.42
CA GLY A 213 -8.54 15.55 -0.17
C GLY A 213 -7.41 14.69 -0.74
N LYS A 214 -7.69 13.45 -1.15
CA LYS A 214 -6.71 12.53 -1.78
C LYS A 214 -6.01 13.11 -3.03
N ALA A 215 -6.66 14.04 -3.73
CA ALA A 215 -6.14 14.69 -4.94
C ALA A 215 -5.67 16.14 -4.70
N ALA A 216 -5.69 16.65 -3.46
CA ALA A 216 -5.34 18.03 -3.16
C ALA A 216 -3.83 18.17 -2.92
N TYR A 217 -3.02 18.16 -3.98
CA TYR A 217 -1.56 18.23 -3.89
C TYR A 217 -1.07 19.64 -3.49
N ALA A 218 -0.14 19.69 -2.53
CA ALA A 218 0.57 20.90 -2.09
C ALA A 218 1.98 20.98 -2.67
N VAL A 219 2.61 19.83 -2.88
CA VAL A 219 3.92 19.70 -3.49
C VAL A 219 3.80 18.64 -4.56
N ASP A 220 4.10 19.00 -5.80
CA ASP A 220 4.22 18.08 -6.94
C ASP A 220 5.53 18.42 -7.67
N LEU A 221 6.56 17.62 -7.39
CA LEU A 221 7.89 17.73 -7.98
C LEU A 221 8.18 16.59 -8.97
N GLY A 222 7.17 15.82 -9.38
CA GLY A 222 7.33 14.63 -10.21
C GLY A 222 7.99 14.91 -11.57
N GLY A 223 7.86 16.13 -12.10
CA GLY A 223 8.49 16.56 -13.35
C GLY A 223 9.93 17.09 -13.25
N SER A 224 10.49 17.25 -12.04
CA SER A 224 11.81 17.88 -11.84
C SER A 224 12.75 17.11 -10.90
N VAL A 225 12.23 16.16 -10.13
CA VAL A 225 12.99 15.31 -9.23
C VAL A 225 12.84 13.86 -9.66
N ASP A 226 13.93 13.26 -10.12
CA ASP A 226 13.99 11.83 -10.40
C ASP A 226 13.69 11.04 -9.12
N ALA A 227 12.54 10.36 -9.10
CA ALA A 227 12.09 9.56 -7.96
C ALA A 227 13.05 8.40 -7.64
N GLY A 228 13.84 7.94 -8.62
CA GLY A 228 14.86 6.89 -8.47
C GLY A 228 16.23 7.39 -8.03
N ALA A 229 16.44 8.69 -7.89
CA ALA A 229 17.73 9.23 -7.47
C ALA A 229 18.05 8.87 -6.01
N TRP A 230 19.32 8.59 -5.72
CA TRP A 230 19.75 8.17 -4.37
C TRP A 230 19.37 9.17 -3.26
N TYR A 231 19.22 10.47 -3.59
CA TYR A 231 18.84 11.50 -2.62
C TYR A 231 17.33 11.60 -2.42
N SER A 232 16.50 11.31 -3.43
CA SER A 232 15.04 11.26 -3.29
C SER A 232 14.65 10.04 -2.47
N THR A 233 15.27 8.88 -2.72
CA THR A 233 15.09 7.67 -1.92
C THR A 233 15.58 7.84 -0.48
N LEU A 234 16.66 8.59 -0.25
CA LEU A 234 17.12 8.95 1.10
C LEU A 234 16.11 9.83 1.84
N VAL A 235 15.61 10.88 1.18
CA VAL A 235 14.64 11.82 1.76
C VAL A 235 13.29 11.14 2.00
N GLN A 236 12.85 10.29 1.07
CA GLN A 236 11.64 9.49 1.20
C GLN A 236 11.81 8.42 2.29
N GLY A 237 12.91 7.67 2.34
CA GLY A 237 13.13 6.64 3.35
C GLY A 237 13.28 7.19 4.78
N VAL A 238 13.95 8.34 4.95
CA VAL A 238 14.25 8.90 6.28
C VAL A 238 13.17 9.86 6.78
N LEU A 239 12.65 10.72 5.91
CA LEU A 239 11.68 11.75 6.27
C LEU A 239 10.25 11.41 5.84
N ASN A 240 10.05 10.30 5.10
CA ASN A 240 8.78 9.94 4.48
C ASN A 240 8.22 11.07 3.60
N LEU A 241 9.14 11.78 2.93
CA LEU A 241 8.82 12.86 2.03
C LEU A 241 8.80 12.34 0.58
N THR A 242 7.61 12.15 0.03
CA THR A 242 7.37 11.81 -1.38
C THR A 242 7.42 13.06 -2.28
N PRO A 243 7.80 12.91 -3.58
CA PRO A 243 7.78 14.01 -4.55
C PRO A 243 6.39 14.61 -4.77
N THR A 244 5.35 13.83 -4.51
CA THR A 244 3.94 14.24 -4.53
C THR A 244 3.35 14.15 -3.12
N MET A 245 2.89 15.28 -2.58
CA MET A 245 2.27 15.37 -1.25
C MET A 245 0.98 16.16 -1.27
N THR A 246 -0.04 15.71 -0.55
CA THR A 246 -1.28 16.46 -0.36
C THR A 246 -1.12 17.59 0.67
N TRP A 247 -1.98 18.60 0.61
CA TRP A 247 -2.06 19.68 1.61
C TRP A 247 -2.24 19.13 3.02
N LEU A 248 -3.03 18.07 3.18
CA LEU A 248 -3.24 17.44 4.48
C LEU A 248 -1.95 16.80 5.00
N GLN A 249 -1.17 16.15 4.14
CA GLN A 249 0.14 15.60 4.50
C GLN A 249 1.12 16.69 4.90
N VAL A 250 1.24 17.76 4.11
CA VAL A 250 2.19 18.86 4.37
C VAL A 250 1.83 19.60 5.65
N ILE A 251 0.55 19.94 5.84
CA ILE A 251 0.07 20.62 7.05
C ILE A 251 0.22 19.71 8.28
N GLY A 252 -0.12 18.43 8.15
CA GLY A 252 0.02 17.44 9.21
C GLY A 252 1.48 17.26 9.64
N TYR A 253 2.38 17.09 8.67
CA TYR A 253 3.82 16.96 8.87
C TYR A 253 4.41 18.21 9.54
N ALA A 254 4.20 19.39 8.93
CA ALA A 254 4.79 20.64 9.41
C ALA A 254 4.19 21.08 10.74
N GLY A 255 2.88 20.92 10.92
CA GLY A 255 2.17 21.25 12.15
C GLY A 255 2.62 20.37 13.32
N TYR A 256 2.70 19.06 13.12
CA TYR A 256 3.20 18.13 14.14
C TYR A 256 4.65 18.45 14.50
N LEU A 257 5.53 18.63 13.50
CA LEU A 257 6.94 18.94 13.73
C LEU A 257 7.10 20.26 14.49
N ALA A 258 6.42 21.32 14.07
CA ALA A 258 6.51 22.63 14.70
C ALA A 258 6.04 22.60 16.16
N VAL A 259 4.91 21.95 16.45
CA VAL A 259 4.35 21.89 17.81
C VAL A 259 5.19 20.98 18.70
N VAL A 260 5.43 19.73 18.29
CA VAL A 260 6.07 18.72 19.12
C VAL A 260 7.55 19.01 19.33
N MET A 261 8.29 19.43 18.29
CA MET A 261 9.70 19.81 18.43
C MET A 261 9.86 21.05 19.31
N THR A 262 8.97 22.05 19.18
CA THR A 262 9.02 23.24 20.03
C THR A 262 8.76 22.91 21.49
N LEU A 263 7.76 22.07 21.80
CA LEU A 263 7.50 21.60 23.16
C LEU A 263 8.68 20.76 23.70
N PHE A 264 9.26 19.91 22.86
CA PHE A 264 10.42 19.10 23.20
C PHE A 264 11.62 19.98 23.57
N VAL A 265 12.01 20.92 22.71
CA VAL A 265 13.16 21.82 22.92
C VAL A 265 12.91 22.85 24.03
N ARG A 266 11.71 23.41 24.15
CA ARG A 266 11.37 24.34 25.26
C ARG A 266 11.52 23.69 26.62
N GLY A 267 11.09 22.44 26.74
CA GLY A 267 11.33 21.71 27.98
C GLY A 267 12.82 21.50 28.24
N VAL A 268 13.70 21.44 27.22
CA VAL A 268 15.17 21.27 27.41
C VAL A 268 15.81 22.53 27.99
N ARG A 269 15.25 23.71 27.70
CA ARG A 269 15.77 25.01 28.15
C ARG A 269 15.33 25.43 29.57
N THR A 270 14.41 24.74 30.23
CA THR A 270 14.02 25.04 31.62
C THR A 270 15.01 24.45 32.63
N THR A 271 16.21 25.05 32.70
CA THR A 271 17.20 24.78 33.75
C THR A 271 17.51 26.07 34.50
N LYS A 272 16.86 26.25 35.65
CA LYS A 272 17.50 26.89 36.82
C LYS A 272 17.01 26.16 38.08
N PRO A 273 17.87 25.41 38.79
CA PRO A 273 17.49 24.79 40.06
C PRO A 273 17.23 25.88 41.11
N ALA A 274 16.07 25.83 41.77
CA ALA A 274 15.87 26.56 43.01
C ALA A 274 16.65 25.86 44.15
N PRO A 275 17.27 26.59 45.09
CA PRO A 275 18.01 25.98 46.19
C PRO A 275 17.07 25.19 47.11
N ALA A 276 17.45 23.95 47.41
CA ALA A 276 16.71 23.10 48.34
C ALA A 276 16.89 23.59 49.79
N ALA A 277 15.78 23.70 50.52
CA ALA A 277 15.77 23.90 51.98
C ALA A 277 16.15 22.58 52.72
N PRO A 278 16.81 22.67 53.89
CA PRO A 278 17.31 21.49 54.59
C PRO A 278 16.20 20.66 55.26
N PRO A 279 16.40 19.33 55.41
CA PRO A 279 15.39 18.43 55.95
C PRO A 279 15.28 18.57 57.47
N ARG A 280 14.04 18.69 57.96
CA ARG A 280 13.71 18.63 59.38
C ARG A 280 13.62 17.16 59.80
N ALA A 281 14.41 16.79 60.80
CA ALA A 281 14.40 15.48 61.44
C ALA A 281 13.10 15.28 62.23
N THR A 282 12.55 14.07 62.17
CA THR A 282 11.72 13.52 63.25
C THR A 282 12.14 12.08 63.52
N THR A 283 12.40 11.89 64.80
CA THR A 283 12.96 10.77 65.54
C THR A 283 12.13 9.49 65.50
N SER A 284 12.87 8.40 65.62
CA SER A 284 12.43 7.02 65.88
C SER A 284 11.89 6.83 67.29
N GLU A 285 10.82 6.04 67.45
CA GLU A 285 10.55 5.17 68.60
C GLU A 285 9.89 3.89 68.04
N ALA A 286 10.61 2.76 67.99
CA ALA A 286 10.81 1.77 69.05
C ALA A 286 9.55 0.98 69.43
N GLY A 287 9.50 -0.30 69.02
CA GLY A 287 8.49 -1.26 69.47
C GLY A 287 8.56 -2.60 68.72
N THR A 288 9.07 -3.63 69.38
CA THR A 288 8.99 -5.07 69.03
C THR A 288 9.08 -5.80 70.37
N PRO A 289 8.54 -7.01 70.61
CA PRO A 289 7.91 -7.99 69.71
C PRO A 289 6.55 -8.54 70.21
N ALA A 290 5.81 -9.24 69.35
CA ALA A 290 4.93 -10.33 69.83
C ALA A 290 4.64 -11.35 68.72
N ALA A 291 4.78 -12.62 69.10
CA ALA A 291 4.54 -13.80 68.29
C ALA A 291 3.10 -14.32 68.44
N SER A 292 2.55 -14.89 67.37
CA SER A 292 1.49 -15.93 67.40
C SER A 292 1.56 -16.71 66.08
N ARG A 293 2.00 -17.98 66.10
CA ARG A 293 1.18 -19.22 66.13
C ARG A 293 0.04 -19.15 65.06
N THR A 294 -0.11 -20.06 64.09
CA THR A 294 -0.22 -21.52 64.22
C THR A 294 -0.18 -22.18 62.83
N ARG A 295 0.27 -23.43 62.79
CA ARG A 295 0.29 -24.38 61.66
C ARG A 295 -1.08 -24.54 60.95
N ALA A 296 -1.03 -24.83 59.65
CA ALA A 296 -1.81 -25.91 59.04
C ALA A 296 -1.11 -26.42 57.76
N SER A 297 -0.67 -27.68 57.81
CA SER A 297 -0.32 -28.46 56.63
C SER A 297 -1.58 -29.11 56.07
N SER A 298 -1.88 -28.94 54.78
CA SER A 298 -2.69 -29.92 54.06
C SER A 298 -2.37 -29.96 52.56
N ARG A 299 -1.77 -31.10 52.18
CA ARG A 299 -1.94 -31.88 50.94
C ARG A 299 -1.92 -31.15 49.58
N THR A 300 -0.74 -31.25 48.98
CA THR A 300 -0.44 -31.53 47.56
C THR A 300 -1.62 -31.91 46.64
N ARG A 301 -1.88 -31.05 45.66
CA ARG A 301 -2.20 -31.40 44.26
C ARG A 301 -1.47 -30.41 43.32
N PRO A 302 -1.03 -30.81 42.12
CA PRO A 302 -0.05 -30.05 41.34
C PRO A 302 -0.71 -28.84 40.66
N ALA A 303 -0.38 -27.63 41.12
CA ALA A 303 -0.82 -26.36 40.55
C ALA A 303 -0.03 -25.93 39.30
N TRP A 304 0.27 -26.89 38.42
CA TRP A 304 0.96 -26.63 37.14
C TRP A 304 -0.03 -26.46 35.98
N VAL A 305 -1.34 -26.61 36.24
CA VAL A 305 -2.36 -26.68 35.18
C VAL A 305 -2.99 -25.32 34.87
N VAL A 306 -2.79 -24.28 35.69
CA VAL A 306 -3.39 -22.96 35.44
C VAL A 306 -2.57 -22.04 34.51
N PRO A 307 -1.22 -22.04 34.46
CA PRO A 307 -0.50 -21.16 33.52
C PRO A 307 -0.34 -21.75 32.11
N VAL A 308 -0.68 -23.03 31.88
CA VAL A 308 -0.71 -23.60 30.52
C VAL A 308 -2.01 -23.28 29.80
N ALA A 309 -3.16 -23.22 30.50
CA ALA A 309 -4.45 -22.96 29.86
C ALA A 309 -4.61 -21.50 29.37
N VAL A 310 -3.98 -20.51 30.00
CA VAL A 310 -4.10 -19.10 29.59
C VAL A 310 -3.14 -18.73 28.45
N VAL A 311 -2.03 -19.48 28.28
CA VAL A 311 -1.05 -19.25 27.20
C VAL A 311 -1.28 -20.17 26.00
N ALA A 312 -1.70 -21.42 26.24
CA ALA A 312 -1.96 -22.35 25.16
C ALA A 312 -3.30 -22.08 24.48
N VAL A 313 -4.37 -21.67 25.16
CA VAL A 313 -5.69 -21.59 24.51
C VAL A 313 -5.79 -20.52 23.42
N PRO A 314 -5.30 -19.27 23.56
CA PRO A 314 -5.33 -18.33 22.44
C PRO A 314 -4.36 -18.71 21.31
N ALA A 315 -3.18 -19.25 21.64
CA ALA A 315 -2.18 -19.68 20.67
C ALA A 315 -2.58 -20.99 19.94
N VAL A 316 -3.32 -21.87 20.61
CA VAL A 316 -3.87 -23.12 20.08
C VAL A 316 -5.21 -22.87 19.40
N VAL A 317 -6.01 -21.88 19.79
CA VAL A 317 -7.24 -21.49 19.07
C VAL A 317 -6.89 -20.67 17.82
N ALA A 318 -5.95 -19.72 17.90
CA ALA A 318 -5.40 -19.07 16.71
C ALA A 318 -4.64 -20.09 15.84
N GLY A 319 -3.88 -20.99 16.46
CA GLY A 319 -3.24 -22.12 15.79
C GLY A 319 -4.21 -23.12 15.17
N LEU A 320 -5.36 -23.41 15.80
CA LEU A 320 -6.42 -24.30 15.28
C LEU A 320 -7.22 -23.61 14.19
N VAL A 321 -7.54 -22.31 14.31
CA VAL A 321 -8.22 -21.56 13.25
C VAL A 321 -7.31 -21.44 12.02
N VAL A 322 -6.00 -21.25 12.22
CA VAL A 322 -4.99 -21.28 11.15
C VAL A 322 -4.73 -22.70 10.62
N ALA A 323 -4.80 -23.75 11.44
CA ALA A 323 -4.55 -25.13 11.03
C ALA A 323 -5.78 -25.87 10.48
N LEU A 324 -6.99 -25.49 10.88
CA LEU A 324 -8.27 -26.05 10.43
C LEU A 324 -8.91 -25.21 9.31
N GLY A 325 -8.57 -23.92 9.21
CA GLY A 325 -8.98 -23.05 8.10
C GLY A 325 -8.04 -23.11 6.88
N ARG A 326 -6.86 -23.73 7.01
CA ARG A 326 -6.00 -24.06 5.88
C ARG A 326 -6.27 -25.50 5.45
N PRO A 327 -6.59 -25.78 4.17
CA PRO A 327 -6.22 -27.08 3.63
C PRO A 327 -4.71 -27.22 3.84
N LYS A 328 -4.31 -28.26 4.57
CA LYS A 328 -2.90 -28.64 4.79
C LYS A 328 -2.16 -28.54 3.45
N PRO A 329 -1.14 -27.68 3.28
CA PRO A 329 -0.36 -27.70 2.06
C PRO A 329 0.27 -29.08 1.97
N ALA A 330 -0.20 -29.88 1.01
CA ALA A 330 0.49 -31.10 0.64
C ALA A 330 1.92 -30.69 0.32
N GLY A 331 2.91 -31.26 1.04
CA GLY A 331 4.29 -30.77 1.11
C GLY A 331 4.74 -30.00 -0.12
N ALA A 332 4.69 -28.66 -0.04
CA ALA A 332 5.02 -27.80 -1.17
C ALA A 332 6.49 -28.04 -1.51
N ARG A 333 6.74 -28.63 -2.68
CA ARG A 333 8.08 -28.89 -3.16
C ARG A 333 8.70 -27.56 -3.53
N THR A 334 9.83 -27.22 -2.91
CA THR A 334 10.60 -26.04 -3.30
C THR A 334 11.22 -26.29 -4.66
N VAL A 335 10.91 -25.45 -5.63
CA VAL A 335 11.44 -25.47 -6.98
C VAL A 335 12.43 -24.32 -7.10
N ALA A 336 13.69 -24.62 -7.37
CA ALA A 336 14.72 -23.59 -7.50
C ALA A 336 14.73 -22.99 -8.91
N VAL A 337 14.99 -21.69 -8.95
CA VAL A 337 15.10 -20.85 -10.14
C VAL A 337 16.43 -20.10 -10.11
N SER A 338 17.08 -19.95 -11.26
CA SER A 338 18.31 -19.20 -11.48
C SER A 338 18.49 -18.89 -12.97
N GLU A 339 19.53 -18.14 -13.31
CA GLU A 339 19.89 -17.78 -14.67
C GLU A 339 20.29 -18.97 -15.55
N THR A 340 20.64 -20.10 -14.96
CA THR A 340 21.11 -21.31 -15.68
C THR A 340 20.27 -22.55 -15.43
N GLU A 341 19.43 -22.53 -14.40
CA GLU A 341 18.63 -23.68 -13.97
C GLU A 341 17.23 -23.21 -13.56
N CYS A 342 16.21 -23.73 -14.23
CA CYS A 342 14.81 -23.49 -13.93
C CYS A 342 14.14 -24.83 -13.61
N GLY A 343 13.39 -24.92 -12.51
CA GLY A 343 12.63 -26.13 -12.20
C GLY A 343 13.38 -27.17 -11.37
N LYS A 344 14.51 -26.85 -10.71
CA LYS A 344 15.23 -27.86 -9.90
C LYS A 344 14.38 -28.33 -8.74
N GLY A 345 14.22 -29.65 -8.60
CA GLY A 345 13.30 -30.25 -7.61
C GLY A 345 11.88 -30.45 -8.15
N PHE A 346 11.60 -30.03 -9.38
CA PHE A 346 10.33 -30.31 -10.03
C PHE A 346 10.22 -31.78 -10.43
N THR A 347 9.09 -32.36 -10.08
CA THR A 347 8.69 -33.74 -10.37
C THR A 347 7.22 -33.71 -10.75
N ALA A 348 6.76 -34.71 -11.50
CA ALA A 348 5.39 -34.74 -12.02
C ALA A 348 4.36 -34.39 -10.93
N PRO A 349 3.62 -33.28 -11.08
CA PRO A 349 2.62 -32.87 -10.09
C PRO A 349 1.39 -33.79 -10.13
N ARG A 350 0.58 -33.73 -9.07
CA ARG A 350 -0.72 -34.43 -9.06
C ARG A 350 -1.76 -33.55 -9.75
N PRO A 351 -2.78 -34.15 -10.41
CA PRO A 351 -3.92 -33.40 -10.91
C PRO A 351 -4.64 -32.64 -9.78
N GLY A 352 -5.24 -31.51 -10.14
CA GLY A 352 -5.96 -30.59 -9.25
C GLY A 352 -5.20 -29.31 -8.97
N ARG A 353 -5.73 -28.48 -8.07
CA ARG A 353 -5.08 -27.25 -7.61
C ARG A 353 -3.82 -27.59 -6.83
N GLN A 354 -2.66 -27.13 -7.28
CA GLN A 354 -1.35 -27.35 -6.68
C GLN A 354 -0.71 -26.02 -6.27
N THR A 355 0.12 -26.07 -5.24
CA THR A 355 0.95 -24.94 -4.80
C THR A 355 2.42 -25.34 -4.92
N PHE A 356 3.19 -24.51 -5.61
CA PHE A 356 4.62 -24.68 -5.84
C PHE A 356 5.38 -23.56 -5.13
N GLN A 357 6.40 -23.91 -4.35
CA GLN A 357 7.26 -22.91 -3.70
C GLN A 357 8.42 -22.58 -4.63
N MET A 358 8.38 -21.42 -5.29
CA MET A 358 9.42 -21.00 -6.22
C MET A 358 10.46 -20.19 -5.47
N ARG A 359 11.71 -20.67 -5.43
CA ARG A 359 12.82 -19.98 -4.77
C ARG A 359 13.86 -19.52 -5.78
N ASN A 360 14.14 -18.23 -5.82
CA ASN A 360 15.22 -17.70 -6.64
C ASN A 360 16.57 -17.88 -5.93
N THR A 361 17.40 -18.73 -6.50
CA THR A 361 18.77 -19.04 -6.07
C THR A 361 19.83 -18.31 -6.90
N GLY A 362 19.41 -17.61 -7.94
CA GLY A 362 20.24 -16.79 -8.80
C GLY A 362 20.54 -15.41 -8.23
N SER A 363 21.21 -14.60 -9.03
CA SER A 363 21.60 -13.21 -8.71
C SER A 363 20.72 -12.15 -9.37
N LYS A 364 19.88 -12.55 -10.33
CA LYS A 364 18.94 -11.68 -11.05
C LYS A 364 17.49 -11.96 -10.67
N THR A 365 16.65 -10.93 -10.73
CA THR A 365 15.19 -11.09 -10.72
C THR A 365 14.75 -11.95 -11.91
N SER A 366 13.77 -12.82 -11.71
CA SER A 366 13.26 -13.71 -12.76
C SER A 366 11.74 -13.73 -12.76
N GLU A 367 11.15 -13.71 -13.95
CA GLU A 367 9.78 -14.17 -14.15
C GLU A 367 9.77 -15.70 -14.22
N VAL A 368 8.71 -16.31 -13.72
CA VAL A 368 8.62 -17.77 -13.55
C VAL A 368 7.25 -18.23 -14.00
N TYR A 369 7.22 -19.15 -14.96
CA TYR A 369 6.00 -19.63 -15.60
C TYR A 369 5.90 -21.15 -15.52
N LEU A 370 4.73 -21.67 -15.16
CA LEU A 370 4.37 -23.05 -15.42
C LEU A 370 3.72 -23.13 -16.80
N ILE A 371 4.36 -23.81 -17.75
CA ILE A 371 3.94 -23.82 -19.15
C ILE A 371 3.67 -25.23 -19.69
N ASP A 372 2.87 -25.31 -20.75
CA ASP A 372 2.94 -26.42 -21.70
C ASP A 372 4.15 -26.19 -22.63
N PRO A 373 5.16 -27.07 -22.64
CA PRO A 373 6.36 -26.87 -23.45
C PRO A 373 6.12 -27.00 -24.97
N ALA A 374 4.98 -27.53 -25.41
CA ALA A 374 4.65 -27.65 -26.83
C ALA A 374 3.91 -26.42 -27.37
N THR A 375 3.03 -25.82 -26.57
CA THR A 375 2.18 -24.69 -26.98
C THR A 375 2.56 -23.35 -26.34
N ASN A 376 3.48 -23.37 -25.37
CA ASN A 376 3.83 -22.25 -24.49
C ASN A 376 2.69 -21.73 -23.62
N ALA A 377 1.53 -22.41 -23.58
CA ALA A 377 0.40 -21.98 -22.77
C ALA A 377 0.77 -21.97 -21.28
N VAL A 378 0.45 -20.88 -20.59
CA VAL A 378 0.80 -20.59 -19.19
C VAL A 378 -0.34 -21.00 -18.27
N TYR A 379 -0.04 -21.79 -17.25
CA TYR A 379 -0.99 -22.27 -16.23
C TYR A 379 -0.90 -21.49 -14.91
N GLY A 380 0.10 -20.63 -14.78
CA GLY A 380 0.34 -19.78 -13.63
C GLY A 380 1.75 -19.19 -13.67
N GLU A 381 1.90 -18.03 -13.04
CA GLU A 381 3.13 -17.26 -13.09
C GLU A 381 3.47 -16.56 -11.76
N ILE A 382 4.74 -16.21 -11.62
CA ILE A 382 5.23 -15.25 -10.64
C ILE A 382 6.04 -14.21 -11.42
N GLU A 383 5.59 -12.97 -11.33
CA GLU A 383 6.33 -11.83 -11.83
C GLU A 383 7.34 -11.33 -10.80
N GLY A 384 8.52 -10.94 -11.29
CA GLY A 384 9.50 -10.24 -10.47
C GLY A 384 10.04 -11.04 -9.26
N LEU A 385 10.28 -12.35 -9.38
CA LEU A 385 10.85 -13.14 -8.27
C LEU A 385 12.29 -12.70 -7.98
N ALA A 386 12.48 -11.88 -6.95
CA ALA A 386 13.76 -11.27 -6.60
C ALA A 386 14.80 -12.30 -6.06
N PRO A 387 16.11 -12.04 -6.23
CA PRO A 387 17.17 -12.92 -5.72
C PRO A 387 17.04 -13.27 -4.24
N GLY A 388 17.18 -14.55 -3.91
CA GLY A 388 17.11 -15.04 -2.52
C GLY A 388 15.71 -15.15 -1.92
N THR A 389 14.66 -14.72 -2.64
CA THR A 389 13.26 -14.79 -2.18
C THR A 389 12.57 -16.10 -2.56
N THR A 390 11.49 -16.42 -1.85
CA THR A 390 10.61 -17.55 -2.14
C THR A 390 9.17 -17.05 -2.22
N ARG A 391 8.44 -17.42 -3.27
CA ARG A 391 7.00 -17.12 -3.43
C ARG A 391 6.23 -18.39 -3.79
N ASP A 392 4.97 -18.44 -3.35
CA ASP A 392 4.05 -19.51 -3.73
C ASP A 392 3.44 -19.20 -5.11
N LEU A 393 3.48 -20.18 -6.01
CA LEU A 393 2.73 -20.18 -7.26
C LEU A 393 1.60 -21.20 -7.13
N VAL A 394 0.36 -20.78 -7.38
CA VAL A 394 -0.80 -21.66 -7.35
C VAL A 394 -1.28 -21.88 -8.78
N ALA A 395 -1.34 -23.14 -9.21
CA ALA A 395 -1.83 -23.50 -10.54
C ALA A 395 -2.71 -24.74 -10.47
N THR A 396 -3.73 -24.80 -11.34
CA THR A 396 -4.53 -26.02 -11.53
C THR A 396 -3.83 -26.88 -12.56
N VAL A 397 -3.48 -28.11 -12.19
CA VAL A 397 -2.82 -29.08 -13.06
C VAL A 397 -3.84 -30.12 -13.53
N ALA A 398 -3.92 -30.35 -14.83
CA ALA A 398 -4.73 -31.42 -15.44
C ALA A 398 -3.84 -32.43 -16.18
N GLY A 399 -4.43 -33.42 -16.86
CA GLY A 399 -3.67 -34.30 -17.74
C GLY A 399 -2.97 -33.49 -18.85
N GLY A 400 -1.65 -33.63 -18.98
CA GLY A 400 -0.87 -32.79 -19.90
C GLY A 400 0.64 -32.89 -19.72
N SER A 401 1.37 -32.07 -20.48
CA SER A 401 2.83 -31.90 -20.36
C SER A 401 3.12 -30.54 -19.74
N TYR A 402 4.05 -30.50 -18.78
CA TYR A 402 4.36 -29.29 -18.03
C TYR A 402 5.87 -29.07 -17.94
N ALA A 403 6.32 -27.83 -18.05
CA ALA A 403 7.67 -27.41 -17.78
C ALA A 403 7.68 -26.07 -17.03
N TRP A 404 8.74 -25.81 -16.28
CA TRP A 404 9.00 -24.47 -15.76
C TRP A 404 9.80 -23.68 -16.77
N ARG A 405 9.38 -22.45 -17.07
CA ARG A 405 10.18 -21.48 -17.83
C ARG A 405 10.50 -20.30 -16.93
N CYS A 406 11.77 -19.95 -16.86
CA CYS A 406 12.27 -18.84 -16.05
C CYS A 406 12.94 -17.83 -16.97
N VAL A 407 12.57 -16.56 -16.84
CA VAL A 407 13.11 -15.47 -17.66
C VAL A 407 13.81 -14.45 -16.76
N PRO A 408 15.14 -14.53 -16.60
CA PRO A 408 15.90 -13.58 -15.80
C PRO A 408 15.95 -12.20 -16.47
N THR A 409 15.97 -11.12 -15.69
CA THR A 409 16.10 -9.76 -16.22
C THR A 409 17.37 -9.59 -17.09
N GLY A 410 17.17 -9.22 -18.35
CA GLY A 410 18.26 -9.07 -19.33
C GLY A 410 19.02 -10.37 -19.60
N GLY A 411 18.38 -11.54 -19.43
CA GLY A 411 18.92 -12.86 -19.74
C GLY A 411 18.00 -13.65 -20.67
N THR A 412 18.45 -14.82 -21.11
CA THR A 412 17.67 -15.72 -21.96
C THR A 412 16.76 -16.62 -21.12
N ALA A 413 15.61 -16.99 -21.67
CA ALA A 413 14.69 -17.93 -21.04
C ALA A 413 15.37 -19.31 -20.82
N VAL A 414 15.20 -19.88 -19.62
CA VAL A 414 15.64 -21.23 -19.27
C VAL A 414 14.41 -22.08 -19.02
N THR A 415 14.28 -23.20 -19.74
CA THR A 415 13.13 -24.12 -19.61
C THR A 415 13.57 -25.45 -19.02
N SER A 416 12.84 -25.94 -18.01
CA SER A 416 13.09 -27.22 -17.38
C SER A 416 12.77 -28.39 -18.32
N ARG A 417 13.19 -29.60 -17.95
CA ARG A 417 12.68 -30.81 -18.59
C ARG A 417 11.16 -30.90 -18.41
N ALA A 418 10.47 -31.29 -19.49
CA ALA A 418 9.04 -31.54 -19.45
C ALA A 418 8.69 -32.77 -18.59
N VAL A 419 7.62 -32.66 -17.80
CA VAL A 419 7.00 -33.76 -17.07
C VAL A 419 5.60 -34.02 -17.59
N ARG A 420 5.18 -35.30 -17.62
CA ARG A 420 3.80 -35.66 -17.97
C ARG A 420 2.99 -35.95 -16.72
N VAL A 421 1.77 -35.46 -16.71
CA VAL A 421 0.76 -35.73 -15.69
C VAL A 421 -0.37 -36.50 -16.36
N GLY A 422 -0.73 -37.66 -15.80
CA GLY A 422 -1.92 -38.41 -16.22
C GLY A 422 -3.17 -37.87 -15.55
N GLY A 423 -4.30 -37.83 -16.26
CA GLY A 423 -5.58 -37.31 -15.76
C GLY A 423 -6.46 -36.78 -16.88
N GLY A 424 -7.69 -36.38 -16.56
CA GLY A 424 -8.61 -35.71 -17.50
C GLY A 424 -8.25 -34.24 -17.73
N ALA A 425 -8.91 -33.61 -18.71
CA ALA A 425 -8.84 -32.17 -18.96
C ALA A 425 -9.48 -31.39 -17.80
N GLY A 426 -9.08 -30.12 -17.61
CA GLY A 426 -9.67 -29.27 -16.56
C GLY A 426 -8.78 -28.14 -16.04
N ALA A 427 -7.57 -27.97 -16.57
CA ALA A 427 -6.73 -26.82 -16.30
C ALA A 427 -6.93 -25.80 -17.42
N THR A 428 -7.28 -24.57 -17.06
CA THR A 428 -7.33 -23.43 -17.99
C THR A 428 -5.92 -22.87 -18.10
N ALA A 429 -5.38 -22.84 -19.33
CA ALA A 429 -4.10 -22.22 -19.64
C ALA A 429 -4.34 -21.01 -20.54
N VAL A 430 -3.51 -19.99 -20.41
CA VAL A 430 -3.54 -18.81 -21.26
C VAL A 430 -2.40 -18.90 -22.26
N VAL A 431 -2.70 -18.77 -23.55
CA VAL A 431 -1.66 -18.68 -24.57
C VAL A 431 -1.03 -17.29 -24.47
N PRO A 432 0.28 -17.18 -24.19
CA PRO A 432 0.92 -15.89 -24.00
C PRO A 432 0.77 -15.02 -25.25
N VAL A 433 0.71 -13.71 -25.04
CA VAL A 433 0.67 -12.70 -26.10
C VAL A 433 2.04 -12.05 -26.19
N SER A 434 2.51 -11.80 -27.40
CA SER A 434 3.71 -11.01 -27.68
C SER A 434 3.35 -9.60 -28.13
N GLU A 435 4.31 -8.68 -28.09
CA GLU A 435 4.16 -7.36 -28.72
C GLU A 435 3.79 -7.48 -30.21
N GLN A 436 4.30 -8.50 -30.90
CA GLN A 436 4.04 -8.72 -32.32
C GLN A 436 2.58 -9.14 -32.57
N ASP A 437 1.96 -9.89 -31.66
CA ASP A 437 0.54 -10.27 -31.77
C ASP A 437 -0.39 -9.06 -31.61
N LEU A 438 0.01 -8.08 -30.79
CA LEU A 438 -0.73 -6.83 -30.56
C LEU A 438 -0.43 -5.76 -31.61
N ALA A 439 0.58 -5.93 -32.46
CA ALA A 439 0.98 -4.92 -33.44
C ALA A 439 -0.15 -4.58 -34.43
N THR A 440 -0.86 -5.60 -34.96
CA THR A 440 -1.99 -5.35 -35.88
C THR A 440 -3.18 -4.68 -35.21
N PRO A 441 -3.69 -5.16 -34.04
CA PRO A 441 -4.70 -4.45 -33.27
C PRO A 441 -4.32 -3.00 -32.96
N LEU A 442 -3.05 -2.76 -32.60
CA LEU A 442 -2.54 -1.43 -32.30
C LEU A 442 -2.58 -0.50 -33.51
N GLU A 443 -2.11 -0.95 -34.68
CA GLU A 443 -2.18 -0.16 -35.91
C GLU A 443 -3.64 0.18 -36.29
N GLU A 444 -4.57 -0.77 -36.14
CA GLU A 444 -5.99 -0.54 -36.41
C GLU A 444 -6.58 0.49 -35.45
N TYR A 445 -6.27 0.40 -34.16
CA TYR A 445 -6.70 1.36 -33.17
C TYR A 445 -6.08 2.75 -33.37
N GLN A 446 -4.80 2.84 -33.74
CA GLN A 446 -4.16 4.09 -34.10
C GLN A 446 -4.87 4.79 -35.26
N ARG A 447 -5.27 4.05 -36.31
CA ARG A 447 -6.07 4.62 -37.42
C ARG A 447 -7.46 5.08 -36.99
N TYR A 448 -8.08 4.40 -36.01
CA TYR A 448 -9.33 4.87 -35.40
C TYR A 448 -9.11 6.21 -34.68
N VAL A 449 -8.08 6.29 -33.84
CA VAL A 449 -7.74 7.52 -33.09
C VAL A 449 -7.37 8.67 -34.02
N GLU A 450 -6.56 8.45 -35.06
CA GLU A 450 -6.20 9.50 -36.04
C GLU A 450 -7.43 10.10 -36.73
N ARG A 451 -8.38 9.26 -37.16
CA ARG A 451 -9.65 9.73 -37.76
C ARG A 451 -10.52 10.47 -36.75
N GLY A 452 -10.54 9.98 -35.51
CA GLY A 452 -11.21 10.63 -34.38
C GLY A 452 -10.64 12.01 -34.10
N LEU A 453 -9.32 12.15 -34.02
CA LEU A 453 -8.62 13.41 -33.81
C LEU A 453 -8.84 14.40 -34.97
N ALA A 454 -8.86 13.94 -36.23
CA ALA A 454 -9.22 14.80 -37.36
C ALA A 454 -10.66 15.33 -37.25
N THR A 455 -11.59 14.49 -36.79
CA THR A 455 -12.98 14.88 -36.54
C THR A 455 -13.08 15.87 -35.38
N LEU A 456 -12.33 15.62 -34.30
CA LEU A 456 -12.24 16.49 -33.13
C LEU A 456 -11.70 17.88 -33.47
N VAL A 457 -10.68 17.97 -34.33
CA VAL A 457 -10.16 19.27 -34.82
C VAL A 457 -11.24 20.06 -35.54
N ALA A 458 -12.03 19.40 -36.41
CA ALA A 458 -13.13 20.07 -37.09
C ALA A 458 -14.24 20.53 -36.14
N GLN A 459 -14.57 19.71 -35.11
CA GLN A 459 -15.60 20.04 -34.13
C GLN A 459 -15.18 21.15 -33.16
N THR A 460 -13.97 21.09 -32.63
CA THR A 460 -13.41 22.15 -31.75
C THR A 460 -13.23 23.45 -32.52
N GLY A 461 -12.92 23.39 -33.82
CA GLY A 461 -12.92 24.56 -34.70
C GLY A 461 -14.30 25.22 -34.84
N ARG A 462 -15.38 24.44 -34.97
CA ARG A 462 -16.75 24.98 -35.00
C ARG A 462 -17.17 25.56 -33.65
N LEU A 463 -16.91 24.85 -32.55
CA LEU A 463 -17.13 25.37 -31.19
C LEU A 463 -16.45 26.73 -30.99
N ASN A 464 -15.19 26.87 -31.42
CA ASN A 464 -14.47 28.13 -31.34
C ASN A 464 -15.11 29.22 -32.22
N ALA A 465 -15.57 28.89 -33.44
CA ALA A 465 -16.25 29.83 -34.32
C ALA A 465 -17.58 30.33 -33.72
N ASP A 466 -18.36 29.45 -33.10
CA ASP A 466 -19.63 29.81 -32.45
C ASP A 466 -19.40 30.72 -31.24
N ILE A 467 -18.38 30.42 -30.42
CA ILE A 467 -18.00 31.28 -29.30
C ILE A 467 -17.53 32.66 -29.80
N GLN A 468 -16.69 32.73 -30.83
CA GLN A 468 -16.26 34.00 -31.44
C GLN A 468 -17.43 34.79 -32.05
N GLY A 469 -18.42 34.09 -32.63
CA GLY A 469 -19.63 34.68 -33.18
C GLY A 469 -20.66 35.11 -32.13
N GLY A 470 -20.45 34.77 -30.85
CA GLY A 470 -21.37 35.05 -29.76
C GLY A 470 -22.56 34.09 -29.65
N ASP A 471 -22.61 33.02 -30.44
CA ASP A 471 -23.70 32.02 -30.39
C ASP A 471 -23.43 30.96 -29.33
N LEU A 472 -23.66 31.32 -28.06
CA LEU A 472 -23.50 30.41 -26.92
C LEU A 472 -24.52 29.26 -26.92
N THR A 473 -25.56 29.29 -27.75
CA THR A 473 -26.54 28.19 -27.83
C THR A 473 -26.02 27.10 -28.76
N ALA A 474 -25.54 27.48 -29.94
CA ALA A 474 -24.83 26.57 -30.84
C ALA A 474 -23.58 25.99 -30.16
N ALA A 475 -22.79 26.83 -29.47
CA ALA A 475 -21.60 26.40 -28.75
C ALA A 475 -21.84 25.28 -27.73
N ARG A 476 -22.98 25.25 -27.02
CA ARG A 476 -23.29 24.14 -26.09
C ARG A 476 -23.49 22.80 -26.80
N THR A 477 -24.10 22.84 -27.99
CA THR A 477 -24.34 21.65 -28.82
C THR A 477 -23.02 21.15 -29.41
N ASP A 478 -22.21 22.08 -29.92
CA ASP A 478 -20.92 21.77 -30.53
C ASP A 478 -19.88 21.33 -29.49
N TRP A 479 -19.94 21.89 -28.27
CA TRP A 479 -19.14 21.42 -27.13
C TRP A 479 -19.42 19.96 -26.82
N LEU A 480 -20.70 19.57 -26.68
CA LEU A 480 -21.06 18.19 -26.36
C LEU A 480 -20.64 17.23 -27.49
N THR A 481 -20.83 17.66 -28.73
CA THR A 481 -20.44 16.86 -29.92
C THR A 481 -18.92 16.62 -29.96
N ALA A 482 -18.14 17.67 -29.69
CA ALA A 482 -16.68 17.59 -29.63
C ALA A 482 -16.20 16.74 -28.44
N HIS A 483 -16.76 16.96 -27.25
CA HIS A 483 -16.37 16.25 -26.04
C HIS A 483 -16.64 14.75 -26.14
N ARG A 484 -17.81 14.35 -26.64
CA ARG A 484 -18.11 12.92 -26.89
C ARG A 484 -17.13 12.27 -27.87
N THR A 485 -16.70 13.02 -28.90
CA THR A 485 -15.70 12.51 -29.85
C THR A 485 -14.34 12.34 -29.19
N TYR A 486 -13.95 13.23 -28.27
CA TYR A 486 -12.74 13.07 -27.48
C TYR A 486 -12.82 11.84 -26.55
N SER A 487 -13.91 11.72 -25.80
CA SER A 487 -14.13 10.63 -24.85
C SER A 487 -14.15 9.24 -25.50
N SER A 488 -14.61 9.13 -26.76
CA SER A 488 -14.59 7.84 -27.47
C SER A 488 -13.19 7.37 -27.89
N LEU A 489 -12.17 8.23 -27.85
CA LEU A 489 -10.77 7.86 -28.16
C LEU A 489 -10.04 7.24 -26.96
N GLY A 490 -10.79 6.89 -25.91
CA GLY A 490 -10.36 6.68 -24.53
C GLY A 490 -9.29 5.62 -24.24
N ALA A 491 -8.76 4.86 -25.20
CA ALA A 491 -7.57 4.05 -24.92
C ALA A 491 -6.25 4.83 -25.05
N ALA A 492 -6.27 5.97 -25.74
CA ALA A 492 -5.07 6.70 -26.11
C ALA A 492 -4.71 7.85 -25.15
N TYR A 493 -5.46 8.10 -24.07
CA TYR A 493 -5.19 9.25 -23.18
C TYR A 493 -3.80 9.19 -22.53
N GLY A 494 -3.28 7.99 -22.21
CA GLY A 494 -1.89 7.81 -21.73
C GLY A 494 -0.85 8.15 -22.80
N THR A 495 -1.19 7.92 -24.08
CA THR A 495 -0.38 8.27 -25.25
C THR A 495 -0.42 9.77 -25.55
N PHE A 496 -1.49 10.48 -25.18
CA PHE A 496 -1.66 11.90 -25.46
C PHE A 496 -0.72 12.82 -24.66
N GLU A 497 0.04 12.28 -23.69
CA GLU A 497 0.98 13.03 -22.86
C GLU A 497 0.33 14.28 -22.21
N ASP A 498 0.99 15.43 -22.27
CA ASP A 498 0.49 16.69 -21.72
C ASP A 498 -0.78 17.22 -22.41
N PHE A 499 -1.16 16.70 -23.59
CA PHE A 499 -2.36 17.15 -24.28
C PHE A 499 -3.63 16.76 -23.54
N ASP A 500 -3.69 15.58 -22.91
CA ASP A 500 -4.90 15.14 -22.22
C ASP A 500 -5.30 16.13 -21.11
N ARG A 501 -4.32 16.51 -20.28
CA ARG A 501 -4.53 17.52 -19.23
C ARG A 501 -4.94 18.89 -19.79
N LYS A 502 -4.43 19.30 -20.95
CA LYS A 502 -4.79 20.59 -21.56
C LYS A 502 -6.19 20.57 -22.17
N ILE A 503 -6.56 19.45 -22.80
CA ILE A 503 -7.81 19.28 -23.56
C ILE A 503 -8.97 18.92 -22.64
N ASN A 504 -8.76 18.09 -21.62
CA ASN A 504 -9.82 17.54 -20.78
C ASN A 504 -9.48 17.57 -19.26
N GLY A 505 -8.57 18.46 -18.85
CA GLY A 505 -8.23 18.64 -17.44
C GLY A 505 -9.38 19.17 -16.60
N ARG A 506 -9.53 18.63 -15.39
CA ARG A 506 -10.52 19.06 -14.38
C ARG A 506 -9.94 20.12 -13.44
N PRO A 507 -10.78 20.95 -12.80
CA PRO A 507 -10.30 21.92 -11.81
C PRO A 507 -9.90 21.26 -10.49
N ASP A 508 -10.25 19.99 -10.27
CA ASP A 508 -9.94 19.24 -9.06
C ASP A 508 -8.42 19.13 -8.84
N GLY A 509 -7.96 19.59 -7.67
CA GLY A 509 -6.54 19.56 -7.31
C GLY A 509 -5.75 20.79 -7.77
N LEU A 510 -6.33 21.68 -8.60
CA LEU A 510 -5.70 22.96 -8.92
C LEU A 510 -5.82 23.94 -7.72
N PRO A 511 -4.75 24.67 -7.34
CA PRO A 511 -4.79 25.60 -6.20
C PRO A 511 -5.88 26.67 -6.28
N GLY A 512 -6.19 27.15 -7.47
CA GLY A 512 -7.27 28.10 -7.75
C GLY A 512 -8.61 27.46 -8.09
N GLY A 513 -8.71 26.13 -8.14
CA GLY A 513 -9.90 25.41 -8.61
C GLY A 513 -10.36 25.92 -9.98
N VAL A 514 -11.64 26.32 -10.08
CA VAL A 514 -12.23 26.87 -11.31
C VAL A 514 -11.66 28.23 -11.73
N ASP A 515 -10.98 28.93 -10.83
CA ASP A 515 -10.33 30.22 -11.11
C ASP A 515 -8.82 30.07 -11.40
N ASP A 516 -8.30 28.83 -11.41
CA ASP A 516 -6.89 28.57 -11.68
C ASP A 516 -6.54 28.85 -13.15
N ARG A 517 -5.34 29.37 -13.39
CA ARG A 517 -4.83 29.60 -14.76
C ARG A 517 -4.55 28.31 -15.51
N GLY A 518 -4.31 27.21 -14.78
CA GLY A 518 -4.15 25.88 -15.32
C GLY A 518 -5.46 25.19 -15.70
N PHE A 519 -6.62 25.78 -15.39
CA PHE A 519 -7.91 25.21 -15.77
C PHE A 519 -8.24 25.55 -17.23
N THR A 520 -8.01 24.60 -18.15
CA THR A 520 -8.18 24.76 -19.59
C THR A 520 -9.05 23.65 -20.19
N GLY A 521 -9.26 23.68 -21.52
CA GLY A 521 -9.90 22.59 -22.24
C GLY A 521 -11.43 22.54 -22.14
N PHE A 522 -11.98 21.36 -22.39
CA PHE A 522 -13.41 21.08 -22.43
C PHE A 522 -14.11 21.51 -21.14
N HIS A 523 -13.65 21.04 -19.98
CA HIS A 523 -14.26 21.35 -18.69
C HIS A 523 -14.19 22.85 -18.34
N ARG A 524 -13.16 23.58 -18.78
CA ARG A 524 -13.10 25.04 -18.61
C ARG A 524 -14.16 25.76 -19.43
N ILE A 525 -14.38 25.33 -20.67
CA ILE A 525 -15.41 25.89 -21.56
C ILE A 525 -16.80 25.51 -21.05
N GLU A 526 -16.98 24.26 -20.61
CA GLU A 526 -18.19 23.76 -19.97
C GLU A 526 -18.59 24.66 -18.79
N TYR A 527 -17.68 24.84 -17.84
CA TYR A 527 -17.93 25.69 -16.69
C TYR A 527 -18.44 27.07 -17.12
N GLY A 528 -17.79 27.72 -18.08
CA GLY A 528 -18.23 29.05 -18.52
C GLY A 528 -19.56 29.07 -19.28
N LEU A 529 -19.82 28.10 -20.16
CA LEU A 529 -21.06 28.00 -20.94
C LEU A 529 -22.30 27.76 -20.05
N TRP A 530 -22.15 26.99 -18.97
CA TRP A 530 -23.25 26.65 -18.06
C TRP A 530 -23.32 27.54 -16.80
N HIS A 531 -22.30 28.37 -16.54
CA HIS A 531 -22.32 29.37 -15.45
C HIS A 531 -22.45 30.84 -15.94
N GLY A 532 -22.89 31.04 -17.18
CA GLY A 532 -23.30 32.35 -17.69
C GLY A 532 -22.15 33.31 -18.02
N GLN A 533 -20.95 32.80 -18.34
CA GLN A 533 -19.86 33.63 -18.85
C GLN A 533 -20.18 34.12 -20.27
N SER A 534 -19.72 35.33 -20.61
CA SER A 534 -19.86 35.88 -21.96
C SER A 534 -18.94 35.17 -22.96
N ALA A 535 -19.29 35.30 -24.25
CA ALA A 535 -18.45 34.86 -25.37
C ALA A 535 -17.00 35.40 -25.27
N ASP A 536 -16.83 36.69 -24.99
CA ASP A 536 -15.52 37.33 -24.82
C ASP A 536 -14.65 36.64 -23.75
N ARG A 537 -15.27 36.09 -22.69
CA ARG A 537 -14.56 35.38 -21.61
C ARG A 537 -14.18 33.95 -21.99
N LEU A 538 -14.83 33.39 -23.01
CA LEU A 538 -14.66 32.03 -23.50
C LEU A 538 -13.82 31.94 -24.77
N GLU A 539 -13.59 33.06 -25.46
CA GLU A 539 -12.83 33.10 -26.71
C GLU A 539 -11.42 32.52 -26.55
N ALA A 540 -10.64 32.99 -25.57
CA ALA A 540 -9.29 32.48 -25.35
C ALA A 540 -9.25 30.98 -24.97
N PRO A 541 -10.08 30.48 -24.03
CA PRO A 541 -10.20 29.04 -23.79
C PRO A 541 -10.58 28.21 -25.02
N ALA A 542 -11.50 28.69 -25.87
CA ALA A 542 -11.94 27.99 -27.07
C ALA A 542 -10.86 27.93 -28.15
N GLN A 543 -10.13 29.03 -28.36
CA GLN A 543 -8.97 29.08 -29.23
C GLN A 543 -7.87 28.12 -28.76
N GLN A 544 -7.61 28.10 -27.45
CA GLN A 544 -6.63 27.19 -26.85
C GLN A 544 -7.02 25.72 -27.05
N LEU A 545 -8.27 25.34 -26.79
CA LEU A 545 -8.75 23.97 -27.02
C LEU A 545 -8.61 23.54 -28.48
N ALA A 546 -9.00 24.40 -29.44
CA ALA A 546 -8.86 24.09 -30.86
C ALA A 546 -7.38 23.94 -31.27
N ALA A 547 -6.49 24.77 -30.73
CA ALA A 547 -5.05 24.68 -30.95
C ALA A 547 -4.45 23.40 -30.34
N ASP A 548 -4.86 23.03 -29.13
CA ASP A 548 -4.39 21.81 -28.47
C ASP A 548 -4.88 20.55 -29.20
N ALA A 549 -6.13 20.51 -29.67
CA ALA A 549 -6.64 19.41 -30.48
C ALA A 549 -5.87 19.26 -31.81
N ALA A 550 -5.56 20.37 -32.48
CA ALA A 550 -4.74 20.36 -33.70
C ALA A 550 -3.28 19.96 -33.41
N GLY A 551 -2.74 20.39 -32.26
CA GLY A 551 -1.43 19.99 -31.78
C GLY A 551 -1.35 18.49 -31.51
N LEU A 552 -2.37 17.93 -30.86
CA LEU A 552 -2.46 16.50 -30.58
C LEU A 552 -2.53 15.68 -31.88
N LEU A 553 -3.38 16.05 -32.83
CA LEU A 553 -3.45 15.37 -34.13
C LEU A 553 -2.07 15.35 -34.84
N LYS A 554 -1.30 16.44 -34.73
CA LYS A 554 0.03 16.53 -35.33
C LYS A 554 1.08 15.70 -34.58
N ALA A 555 0.98 15.61 -33.25
CA ALA A 555 1.94 14.90 -32.41
C ALA A 555 1.70 13.38 -32.39
N PHE A 556 0.43 12.96 -32.48
CA PHE A 556 -0.01 11.58 -32.27
C PHE A 556 0.77 10.53 -33.10
N PRO A 557 1.09 10.72 -34.40
CA PRO A 557 1.85 9.73 -35.17
C PRO A 557 3.26 9.45 -34.65
N THR A 558 3.79 10.31 -33.77
CA THR A 558 5.12 10.16 -33.15
C THR A 558 5.08 9.78 -31.68
N GLN A 559 3.90 9.69 -31.07
CA GLN A 559 3.74 9.33 -29.67
C GLN A 559 3.87 7.82 -29.48
N ALA A 560 4.52 7.40 -28.40
CA ALA A 560 4.69 5.99 -28.09
C ALA A 560 3.39 5.44 -27.49
N PHE A 561 2.72 4.57 -28.25
CA PHE A 561 1.55 3.84 -27.77
C PHE A 561 2.02 2.45 -27.31
N ASP A 562 1.94 2.19 -26.00
CA ASP A 562 2.22 0.86 -25.45
C ASP A 562 1.14 -0.14 -25.90
N PRO A 563 1.48 -1.21 -26.65
CA PRO A 563 0.50 -2.21 -27.05
C PRO A 563 -0.24 -2.85 -25.86
N GLY A 564 0.39 -2.94 -24.70
CA GLY A 564 -0.19 -3.46 -23.46
C GLY A 564 -1.34 -2.61 -22.91
N ASP A 565 -1.44 -1.34 -23.31
CA ASP A 565 -2.55 -0.47 -22.90
C ASP A 565 -3.87 -0.88 -23.56
N LEU A 566 -3.87 -1.47 -24.77
CA LEU A 566 -5.13 -1.83 -25.45
C LEU A 566 -6.02 -2.76 -24.60
N PRO A 567 -5.54 -3.93 -24.13
CA PRO A 567 -6.36 -4.80 -23.29
C PRO A 567 -6.65 -4.21 -21.92
N LEU A 568 -5.72 -3.44 -21.35
CA LEU A 568 -5.91 -2.76 -20.07
C LEU A 568 -7.08 -1.77 -20.12
N ARG A 569 -7.07 -0.89 -21.13
CA ARG A 569 -8.07 0.18 -21.31
C ARG A 569 -9.45 -0.35 -21.63
N ALA A 570 -9.57 -1.57 -22.18
CA ALA A 570 -10.86 -2.23 -22.39
C ALA A 570 -11.65 -2.43 -21.08
N HIS A 571 -10.97 -2.47 -19.93
CA HIS A 571 -11.59 -2.48 -18.61
C HIS A 571 -11.62 -1.09 -17.97
N GLU A 572 -10.47 -0.41 -17.91
CA GLU A 572 -10.31 0.82 -17.14
C GLU A 572 -11.17 1.99 -17.60
N ILE A 573 -11.51 2.10 -18.90
CA ILE A 573 -12.36 3.18 -19.41
C ILE A 573 -13.73 3.16 -18.70
N LEU A 574 -14.32 1.97 -18.54
CA LEU A 574 -15.61 1.83 -17.88
C LEU A 574 -15.48 1.87 -16.35
N GLU A 575 -14.33 1.51 -15.79
CA GLU A 575 -14.06 1.66 -14.36
C GLU A 575 -14.03 3.14 -13.98
N ASN A 576 -13.31 3.95 -14.77
CA ASN A 576 -13.31 5.40 -14.66
C ASN A 576 -14.72 5.97 -14.88
N THR A 577 -15.46 5.44 -15.86
CA THR A 577 -16.87 5.82 -16.12
C THR A 577 -17.74 5.64 -14.88
N LEU A 578 -17.61 4.50 -14.20
CA LEU A 578 -18.31 4.24 -12.95
C LEU A 578 -17.87 5.20 -11.84
N GLN A 579 -16.59 5.54 -11.78
CA GLN A 579 -16.03 6.40 -10.75
C GLN A 579 -16.41 7.88 -10.92
N PHE A 580 -16.32 8.43 -12.13
CA PHE A 580 -16.42 9.88 -12.37
C PHE A 580 -17.73 10.30 -13.02
N GLU A 581 -18.11 9.67 -14.12
CA GLU A 581 -19.27 10.04 -14.94
C GLU A 581 -20.57 9.65 -14.23
N LEU A 582 -20.70 8.38 -13.81
CA LEU A 582 -21.92 7.89 -13.15
C LEU A 582 -22.12 8.47 -11.74
N THR A 583 -21.07 9.04 -11.12
CA THR A 583 -21.18 9.79 -9.87
C THR A 583 -21.46 11.28 -10.09
N GLY A 584 -21.30 11.77 -11.32
CA GLY A 584 -21.40 13.19 -11.67
C GLY A 584 -20.22 14.04 -11.17
N GLN A 585 -19.09 13.41 -10.79
CA GLN A 585 -17.93 14.14 -10.28
C GLN A 585 -17.20 14.96 -11.35
N ALA A 586 -17.24 14.53 -12.62
CA ALA A 586 -16.58 15.27 -13.70
C ALA A 586 -17.40 16.47 -14.21
N ASP A 587 -18.70 16.52 -13.91
CA ASP A 587 -19.63 17.52 -14.45
C ASP A 587 -19.29 18.94 -13.99
N GLN A 588 -19.10 19.86 -14.94
CA GLN A 588 -18.90 21.29 -14.65
C GLN A 588 -20.16 22.12 -14.95
N GLY A 589 -21.34 21.50 -14.84
CA GLY A 589 -22.64 22.14 -14.97
C GLY A 589 -23.43 21.75 -16.23
N SER A 590 -22.86 20.97 -17.16
CA SER A 590 -23.56 20.57 -18.38
C SER A 590 -24.72 19.60 -18.12
N GLY A 591 -24.61 18.76 -17.11
CA GLY A 591 -25.50 17.64 -16.85
C GLY A 591 -25.38 16.52 -17.90
N THR A 592 -24.26 16.44 -18.62
CA THR A 592 -24.10 15.54 -19.80
C THR A 592 -23.21 14.33 -19.56
N GLU A 593 -22.86 14.03 -18.32
CA GLU A 593 -22.01 12.87 -17.96
C GLU A 593 -22.51 11.52 -18.50
N LEU A 594 -23.83 11.32 -18.65
CA LEU A 594 -24.35 10.09 -19.28
C LEU A 594 -24.03 10.01 -20.79
N ALA A 595 -23.86 11.16 -21.46
CA ALA A 595 -23.41 11.22 -22.84
C ALA A 595 -21.92 10.89 -22.97
N THR A 596 -21.12 11.30 -21.98
CA THR A 596 -19.71 10.91 -21.82
C THR A 596 -19.59 9.42 -21.56
N ALA A 597 -20.42 8.87 -20.66
CA ALA A 597 -20.48 7.43 -20.39
C ALA A 597 -20.82 6.60 -21.64
N ASP A 598 -21.75 7.07 -22.48
CA ASP A 598 -22.06 6.43 -23.76
C ASP A 598 -20.90 6.49 -24.75
N ALA A 599 -20.16 7.62 -24.80
CA ALA A 599 -18.96 7.73 -25.62
C ALA A 599 -17.82 6.82 -25.13
N ASN A 600 -17.61 6.73 -23.81
CA ASN A 600 -16.66 5.81 -23.19
C ASN A 600 -17.01 4.34 -23.50
N LEU A 601 -18.30 3.99 -23.49
CA LEU A 601 -18.78 2.68 -23.89
C LEU A 601 -18.50 2.38 -25.36
N ALA A 602 -18.70 3.36 -26.25
CA ALA A 602 -18.35 3.22 -27.67
C ALA A 602 -16.82 3.01 -27.86
N GLY A 603 -15.99 3.80 -27.18
CA GLY A 603 -14.53 3.62 -27.23
C GLY A 603 -14.07 2.25 -26.73
N THR A 604 -14.72 1.73 -25.68
CA THR A 604 -14.49 0.37 -25.16
C THR A 604 -14.84 -0.70 -26.19
N GLN A 605 -15.94 -0.53 -26.94
CA GLN A 605 -16.31 -1.47 -28.01
C GLN A 605 -15.34 -1.46 -29.19
N GLU A 606 -14.78 -0.30 -29.55
CA GLU A 606 -13.77 -0.21 -30.61
C GLU A 606 -12.49 -0.97 -30.21
N LEU A 607 -12.07 -0.87 -28.94
CA LEU A 607 -10.98 -1.70 -28.40
C LEU A 607 -11.29 -3.19 -28.49
N LEU A 608 -12.48 -3.61 -28.06
CA LEU A 608 -12.87 -5.01 -28.11
C LEU A 608 -12.92 -5.55 -29.54
N THR A 609 -13.30 -4.70 -30.51
CA THR A 609 -13.33 -5.05 -31.93
C THR A 609 -11.93 -5.36 -32.47
N VAL A 610 -10.93 -4.51 -32.18
CA VAL A 610 -9.55 -4.77 -32.64
C VAL A 610 -8.90 -5.95 -31.88
N LEU A 611 -9.35 -6.26 -30.67
CA LEU A 611 -8.85 -7.37 -29.86
C LEU A 611 -9.59 -8.70 -30.12
N GLU A 612 -10.72 -8.68 -30.83
CA GLU A 612 -11.58 -9.86 -31.10
C GLU A 612 -10.80 -11.08 -31.64
N PRO A 613 -9.86 -10.94 -32.60
CA PRO A 613 -9.13 -12.09 -33.13
C PRO A 613 -8.30 -12.81 -32.05
N LEU A 614 -7.74 -12.05 -31.10
CA LEU A 614 -6.93 -12.61 -30.01
C LEU A 614 -7.81 -13.21 -28.91
N LEU A 615 -8.96 -12.59 -28.62
CA LEU A 615 -9.89 -13.02 -27.58
C LEU A 615 -10.68 -14.27 -27.96
N THR A 616 -11.14 -14.38 -29.21
CA THR A 616 -12.02 -15.49 -29.63
C THR A 616 -11.37 -16.86 -29.46
N SER A 617 -10.07 -16.95 -29.71
CA SER A 617 -9.30 -18.20 -29.53
C SER A 617 -9.01 -18.55 -28.07
N ARG A 618 -8.98 -17.54 -27.19
CA ARG A 618 -8.60 -17.67 -25.77
C ARG A 618 -9.80 -17.81 -24.83
N ALA A 619 -10.90 -17.11 -25.13
CA ALA A 619 -12.09 -17.03 -24.30
C ALA A 619 -13.36 -16.92 -25.17
N PRO A 620 -13.82 -18.04 -25.78
CA PRO A 620 -14.92 -18.01 -26.76
C PRO A 620 -16.29 -17.59 -26.18
N HIS A 621 -16.44 -17.60 -24.85
CA HIS A 621 -17.67 -17.17 -24.17
C HIS A 621 -17.61 -15.73 -23.65
N LEU A 622 -16.44 -15.07 -23.69
CA LEU A 622 -16.24 -13.74 -23.12
C LEU A 622 -16.96 -12.68 -23.96
N LEU A 623 -16.68 -12.62 -25.27
CA LEU A 623 -17.25 -11.58 -26.14
C LEU A 623 -18.79 -11.60 -26.15
N PRO A 624 -19.49 -12.76 -26.26
CA PRO A 624 -20.95 -12.76 -26.18
C PRO A 624 -21.52 -12.23 -24.85
N ALA A 625 -20.83 -12.45 -23.73
CA ALA A 625 -21.25 -11.92 -22.43
C ALA A 625 -21.04 -10.40 -22.37
N VAL A 626 -19.86 -9.93 -22.79
CA VAL A 626 -19.51 -8.51 -22.87
C VAL A 626 -20.45 -7.75 -23.83
N ASP A 627 -20.81 -8.33 -24.97
CA ASP A 627 -21.76 -7.75 -25.92
C ASP A 627 -23.15 -7.60 -25.30
N ALA A 628 -23.61 -8.62 -24.57
CA ALA A 628 -24.90 -8.57 -23.87
C ALA A 628 -24.91 -7.52 -22.75
N GLY A 629 -23.82 -7.42 -21.98
CA GLY A 629 -23.63 -6.40 -20.94
C GLY A 629 -23.58 -4.99 -21.54
N THR A 630 -22.86 -4.83 -22.64
CA THR A 630 -22.76 -3.56 -23.38
C THR A 630 -24.11 -3.13 -23.94
N ALA A 631 -24.86 -4.04 -24.56
CA ALA A 631 -26.20 -3.75 -25.06
C ALA A 631 -27.18 -3.36 -23.93
N ARG A 632 -27.07 -4.02 -22.77
CA ARG A 632 -27.85 -3.66 -21.57
C ARG A 632 -27.51 -2.26 -21.08
N LEU A 633 -26.22 -1.94 -20.92
CA LEU A 633 -25.79 -0.62 -20.45
C LEU A 633 -26.21 0.47 -21.43
N ARG A 634 -26.00 0.26 -22.74
CA ARG A 634 -26.45 1.18 -23.79
C ARG A 634 -27.95 1.43 -23.72
N GLY A 635 -28.77 0.38 -23.58
CA GLY A 635 -30.22 0.54 -23.44
C GLY A 635 -30.65 1.37 -22.22
N LEU A 636 -29.88 1.33 -21.13
CA LEU A 636 -30.13 2.18 -19.95
C LEU A 636 -29.70 3.63 -20.19
N LEU A 637 -28.58 3.86 -20.87
CA LEU A 637 -28.11 5.19 -21.26
C LEU A 637 -29.08 5.85 -22.25
N ASP A 638 -29.52 5.10 -23.28
CA ASP A 638 -30.51 5.56 -24.27
C ASP A 638 -31.84 5.95 -23.60
N ALA A 639 -32.26 5.23 -22.56
CA ALA A 639 -33.48 5.57 -21.82
C ALA A 639 -33.37 6.91 -21.06
N ALA A 640 -32.15 7.35 -20.73
CA ALA A 640 -31.86 8.65 -20.13
C ALA A 640 -31.65 9.77 -21.17
N HIS A 641 -31.64 9.44 -22.46
CA HIS A 641 -31.49 10.36 -23.58
C HIS A 641 -32.86 10.76 -24.15
N HIS A 642 -33.09 12.07 -24.29
CA HIS A 642 -34.37 12.67 -24.70
C HIS A 642 -34.15 13.68 -25.83
N GLY A 643 -34.19 13.19 -27.08
CA GLY A 643 -33.97 14.04 -28.25
C GLY A 643 -32.51 14.48 -28.34
N ASN A 644 -32.23 15.74 -28.01
CA ASN A 644 -30.88 16.31 -27.94
C ASN A 644 -30.40 16.56 -26.50
N ALA A 645 -31.17 16.13 -25.50
CA ALA A 645 -30.89 16.37 -24.09
C ALA A 645 -30.67 15.07 -23.32
N TRP A 646 -29.77 15.11 -22.33
CA TRP A 646 -29.51 14.00 -21.43
C TRP A 646 -30.07 14.31 -20.05
N THR A 647 -30.56 13.29 -19.35
CA THR A 647 -30.95 13.44 -17.96
C THR A 647 -29.70 13.57 -17.09
N PRO A 648 -29.52 14.68 -16.34
CA PRO A 648 -28.35 14.83 -15.49
C PRO A 648 -28.30 13.74 -14.42
N VAL A 649 -27.10 13.26 -14.09
CA VAL A 649 -26.90 12.18 -13.11
C VAL A 649 -27.55 12.51 -11.76
N ASN A 650 -27.43 13.76 -11.30
CA ASN A 650 -28.03 14.23 -10.05
C ASN A 650 -29.58 14.27 -10.05
N ARG A 651 -30.21 14.12 -11.22
CA ARG A 651 -31.67 14.13 -11.43
C ARG A 651 -32.25 12.74 -11.70
N LEU A 652 -31.41 11.72 -11.83
CA LEU A 652 -31.85 10.33 -11.91
C LEU A 652 -32.50 9.89 -10.59
N ASP A 653 -33.57 9.10 -10.68
CA ASP A 653 -34.12 8.42 -9.52
C ASP A 653 -33.18 7.31 -9.03
N ALA A 654 -33.33 6.92 -7.76
CA ALA A 654 -32.44 5.96 -7.11
C ALA A 654 -32.43 4.58 -7.79
N LEU A 655 -33.56 4.14 -8.36
CA LEU A 655 -33.64 2.85 -9.02
C LEU A 655 -32.91 2.88 -10.37
N THR A 656 -33.07 3.95 -11.15
CA THR A 656 -32.34 4.13 -12.41
C THR A 656 -30.84 4.21 -12.18
N ARG A 657 -30.39 4.96 -11.17
CA ARG A 657 -28.96 5.02 -10.79
C ARG A 657 -28.43 3.63 -10.40
N ALA A 658 -29.12 2.91 -9.51
CA ALA A 658 -28.71 1.56 -9.12
C ALA A 658 -28.66 0.57 -10.31
N ARG A 659 -29.53 0.74 -11.31
CA ARG A 659 -29.50 -0.08 -12.54
C ARG A 659 -28.30 0.23 -13.42
N LEU A 660 -27.95 1.50 -13.60
CA LEU A 660 -26.76 1.92 -14.34
C LEU A 660 -25.49 1.42 -13.65
N ASP A 661 -25.37 1.65 -12.34
CA ASP A 661 -24.22 1.21 -11.55
C ASP A 661 -24.09 -0.32 -11.58
N GLY A 662 -25.19 -1.04 -11.39
CA GLY A 662 -25.20 -2.50 -11.42
C GLY A 662 -24.89 -3.08 -12.81
N ALA A 663 -25.39 -2.47 -13.88
CA ALA A 663 -25.08 -2.91 -15.25
C ALA A 663 -23.62 -2.65 -15.62
N THR A 664 -23.09 -1.49 -15.22
CA THR A 664 -21.69 -1.13 -15.43
C THR A 664 -20.75 -2.02 -14.62
N GLY A 665 -21.08 -2.28 -13.34
CA GLY A 665 -20.33 -3.19 -12.48
C GLY A 665 -20.29 -4.62 -13.03
N GLN A 666 -21.43 -5.15 -13.52
CA GLN A 666 -21.45 -6.48 -14.15
C GLN A 666 -20.60 -6.51 -15.43
N LEU A 667 -20.70 -5.48 -16.27
CA LEU A 667 -19.90 -5.39 -17.50
C LEU A 667 -18.39 -5.30 -17.16
N LEU A 668 -18.02 -4.59 -16.10
CA LEU A 668 -16.64 -4.58 -15.60
C LEU A 668 -16.16 -5.95 -15.14
N GLU A 669 -17.00 -6.73 -14.44
CA GLU A 669 -16.67 -8.11 -14.09
C GLU A 669 -16.46 -8.99 -15.34
N ASP A 670 -17.29 -8.81 -16.38
CA ASP A 670 -17.17 -9.55 -17.63
C ASP A 670 -15.91 -9.16 -18.44
N LEU A 671 -15.48 -7.89 -18.32
CA LEU A 671 -14.27 -7.34 -18.95
C LEU A 671 -12.98 -7.64 -18.17
N ALA A 672 -13.07 -7.90 -16.88
CA ALA A 672 -11.91 -8.11 -15.99
C ALA A 672 -10.90 -9.17 -16.48
N PRO A 673 -11.28 -10.25 -17.20
CA PRO A 673 -10.31 -11.19 -17.75
C PRO A 673 -9.52 -10.68 -18.95
N VAL A 674 -9.96 -9.62 -19.65
CA VAL A 674 -9.34 -9.16 -20.91
C VAL A 674 -7.88 -8.74 -20.73
N PRO A 675 -7.50 -7.90 -19.73
CA PRO A 675 -6.11 -7.58 -19.44
C PRO A 675 -5.24 -8.83 -19.25
N ASP A 676 -5.65 -9.75 -18.38
CA ASP A 676 -4.88 -10.96 -18.06
C ASP A 676 -4.71 -11.90 -19.26
N LEU A 677 -5.76 -12.05 -20.07
CA LEU A 677 -5.76 -12.92 -21.25
C LEU A 677 -4.83 -12.44 -22.36
N LEU A 678 -4.65 -11.12 -22.46
CA LEU A 678 -3.87 -10.48 -23.52
C LEU A 678 -2.58 -9.80 -23.02
N GLU A 679 -2.25 -9.99 -21.76
CA GLU A 679 -1.00 -9.52 -21.16
C GLU A 679 0.21 -10.04 -21.95
N ILE A 680 1.12 -9.12 -22.25
CA ILE A 680 2.40 -9.43 -22.90
C ILE A 680 3.28 -10.17 -21.90
N ARG A 681 3.55 -11.44 -22.17
CA ARG A 681 4.38 -12.28 -21.31
C ARG A 681 5.74 -12.50 -21.94
N LYS A 682 6.82 -12.39 -21.16
CA LYS A 682 8.18 -12.69 -21.65
C LYS A 682 8.41 -14.18 -21.98
N SER A 683 7.42 -15.02 -21.70
CA SER A 683 7.40 -16.42 -22.11
C SER A 683 6.93 -16.64 -23.55
N ALA A 684 6.36 -15.61 -24.20
CA ALA A 684 5.89 -15.62 -25.59
C ALA A 684 7.04 -15.78 -26.60
#